data_AF-A0AAV6C8Z3-F1
#
_entry.id   AF-A0AAV6C8Z3-F1
#
_cell.length_a   1.000
_cell.length_b   1.000
_cell.length_c   1.000
_cell.angle_alpha   90.00
_cell.angle_beta   90.00
_cell.angle_gamma   90.00
#
_symmetry.space_group_name_H-M   'P 1'
#
loop_
_entity.id
_entity.type
_entity.pdbx_description
1 polymer ?
#
loop_
_entity_poly.entity_id
_entity_poly.type
_entity_poly.pdbx_seq_one_letter_code
_entity_poly.pdbx_strand_id
1 'polypeptide(L)'
;MKRVYLFAAVLACFGAGACKKSSSSTSPPTVTISPTSANVEAGTTEQFGATVANATSASGTAITWLVNGVAGISAQQTAGFGTIDSTGLYTAPNVLPSSPAVVITAELTGDTSIYTTALVIITEVPVVTLSPTTATVAAGQSTTLTACIFNPPKDANGNYETGVTWYVSGAGELNVLGGDSKTGTVSPSTTVSPATPPSGVTCTPSISGQPNPQQVTYTAPQIPPSGGQVLVSAVLNADTTQTSSATITDTFSSFSLQGSFVFNLAGTFSFNQAGCTKSGNFARAGRITADGQGGLTVAEDLNVAGSPPQNLQINGTYAIGSDGRGTAVINDPFACGTTASNYYFVFVNESEVQIAEADTFASGHGEGDVQDPNVAFTGNLPTHNFAFDFSGSSVVGGVTEPTSQIGQFTLAANSIAKGQEDVNAGGTLTSVPSGSLAGTFVSTDANGRGTATIQGTSFAYYMITAGRVLFLEIDASGTLTGDALQQPNNPTFSASSLSAECSFLTRGRSPTGLAATGGVFLADGTSVLSNGVVDQNNAGTVQSNVAASGNYSVDANGRGAFSLTTNAGALTFVFYFVQAGQALVQETDSSIEADGMLVTQQGVPGTGSGFTTQSLIGPFAQQWTGAAAASFNEADTTGQIVLTGPTATAAATVAGTWDTNNALTLVPGNAVTGTYSMAGNGRGTLVITDAKGNAYNMSLYMSSLTPTGSVVFVLGTDTSRVLAGQVTEQF
;
A
#
# COMPACT_ATOMS: atom_id res chain seq x y z
N MET A 1 25.28 -68.63 25.64
CA MET A 1 24.85 -68.92 24.25
C MET A 1 25.36 -67.78 23.38
N LYS A 2 26.03 -67.90 22.23
CA LYS A 2 26.57 -69.02 21.39
C LYS A 2 28.03 -68.60 21.00
N ARG A 3 29.04 -69.48 20.93
CA ARG A 3 29.59 -70.15 19.71
C ARG A 3 29.78 -69.21 18.50
N VAL A 4 30.83 -69.24 17.66
CA VAL A 4 32.04 -70.10 17.44
C VAL A 4 32.91 -69.40 16.35
N TYR A 5 34.24 -69.48 16.17
CA TYR A 5 35.44 -70.04 16.85
C TYR A 5 36.69 -69.24 16.34
N LEU A 6 37.88 -69.44 16.94
CA LEU A 6 39.19 -69.29 16.28
C LEU A 6 40.09 -70.49 16.68
N PHE A 7 40.96 -70.99 15.79
CA PHE A 7 41.69 -72.25 15.99
C PHE A 7 43.19 -72.06 16.34
N ALA A 8 43.77 -73.07 16.99
CA ALA A 8 45.01 -72.96 17.77
C ALA A 8 46.33 -73.27 17.03
N ALA A 9 47.44 -72.79 17.60
CA ALA A 9 48.73 -73.50 17.71
C ALA A 9 49.46 -72.97 18.97
N VAL A 10 49.47 -73.70 20.10
CA VAL A 10 50.50 -74.68 20.54
C VAL A 10 51.74 -74.03 21.18
N LEU A 11 52.10 -74.51 22.37
CA LEU A 11 53.20 -74.07 23.23
C LEU A 11 53.99 -75.30 23.73
N ALA A 12 55.32 -75.26 23.74
CA ALA A 12 56.16 -76.26 24.41
C ALA A 12 57.52 -75.69 24.86
N CYS A 13 58.02 -76.22 25.99
CA CYS A 13 59.28 -75.88 26.69
C CYS A 13 60.55 -76.08 25.83
N PHE A 14 61.74 -75.57 26.17
CA PHE A 14 62.51 -75.70 27.43
C PHE A 14 63.67 -74.67 27.53
N GLY A 15 64.26 -74.51 28.72
CA GLY A 15 65.70 -74.20 28.83
C GLY A 15 66.15 -73.08 29.79
N ALA A 16 66.64 -73.50 30.97
CA ALA A 16 67.63 -72.86 31.86
C ALA A 16 68.08 -71.38 31.67
N GLY A 17 67.75 -70.58 32.68
CA GLY A 17 68.63 -69.66 33.41
C GLY A 17 69.88 -69.03 32.77
N ALA A 18 69.78 -67.73 32.45
CA ALA A 18 70.87 -66.76 32.55
C ALA A 18 70.29 -65.35 32.76
N CYS A 19 70.92 -64.52 33.60
CA CYS A 19 70.53 -63.12 33.76
C CYS A 19 70.87 -62.29 32.51
N LYS A 20 69.96 -62.22 31.54
CA LYS A 20 69.96 -61.15 30.54
C LYS A 20 69.16 -59.97 31.08
N LYS A 21 69.84 -58.83 31.29
CA LYS A 21 69.24 -57.55 31.67
C LYS A 21 68.33 -57.10 30.52
N SER A 22 67.02 -57.32 30.66
CA SER A 22 66.05 -56.90 29.64
C SER A 22 66.06 -55.38 29.54
N SER A 23 66.57 -54.85 28.44
CA SER A 23 66.43 -53.45 28.08
C SER A 23 64.98 -53.22 27.66
N SER A 24 64.14 -52.79 28.61
CA SER A 24 62.82 -52.25 28.29
C SER A 24 63.01 -51.02 27.42
N SER A 25 62.86 -51.17 26.11
CA SER A 25 62.78 -50.06 25.16
C SER A 25 61.42 -49.38 25.30
N THR A 26 61.22 -48.72 26.43
CA THR A 26 60.13 -47.77 26.63
C THR A 26 60.30 -46.69 25.57
N SER A 27 59.38 -46.63 24.61
CA SER A 27 59.24 -45.46 23.74
C SER A 27 59.16 -44.22 24.63
N PRO A 28 59.81 -43.10 24.30
CA PRO A 28 59.71 -41.89 25.11
C PRO A 28 58.25 -41.44 25.25
N PRO A 29 57.88 -40.78 26.38
CA PRO A 29 56.57 -40.18 26.52
C PRO A 29 56.34 -39.15 25.40
N THR A 30 55.10 -39.03 24.94
CA THR A 30 54.72 -38.06 23.92
C THR A 30 53.37 -37.46 24.25
N VAL A 31 53.27 -36.12 24.26
CA VAL A 31 52.00 -35.40 24.39
C VAL A 31 51.44 -35.08 23.01
N THR A 32 50.14 -35.29 22.82
CA THR A 32 49.37 -34.79 21.67
C THR A 32 48.26 -33.87 22.13
N ILE A 33 47.88 -32.90 21.30
CA ILE A 33 46.87 -31.86 21.59
C ILE A 33 45.80 -31.86 20.50
N SER A 34 44.55 -31.62 20.88
CA SER A 34 43.41 -31.47 19.98
C SER A 34 42.45 -30.39 20.52
N PRO A 35 41.98 -29.44 19.69
CA PRO A 35 42.41 -29.22 18.30
C PRO A 35 43.86 -28.74 18.21
N THR A 36 44.51 -28.95 17.07
CA THR A 36 45.88 -28.42 16.81
C THR A 36 45.88 -26.95 16.38
N SER A 37 44.71 -26.41 16.06
CA SER A 37 44.50 -24.99 15.75
C SER A 37 43.02 -24.62 15.90
N ALA A 38 42.72 -23.41 16.37
CA ALA A 38 41.37 -22.89 16.51
C ALA A 38 41.30 -21.39 16.19
N ASN A 39 40.16 -20.92 15.71
CA ASN A 39 39.80 -19.50 15.71
C ASN A 39 38.84 -19.29 16.88
N VAL A 40 39.11 -18.32 17.74
CA VAL A 40 38.34 -18.08 18.98
C VAL A 40 37.92 -16.62 19.02
N GLU A 41 36.64 -16.35 19.24
CA GLU A 41 36.12 -14.97 19.33
C GLU A 41 36.54 -14.33 20.67
N ALA A 42 36.85 -13.03 20.66
CA ALA A 42 37.21 -12.26 21.85
C ALA A 42 36.18 -12.44 22.99
N GLY A 43 36.66 -12.79 24.19
CA GLY A 43 35.83 -13.08 25.37
C GLY A 43 35.12 -14.45 25.37
N THR A 44 35.25 -15.27 24.33
CA THR A 44 34.71 -16.64 24.28
C THR A 44 35.72 -17.70 24.74
N THR A 45 35.33 -18.98 24.76
CA THR A 45 36.15 -20.09 25.22
C THR A 45 36.31 -21.21 24.19
N GLU A 46 37.42 -21.94 24.25
CA GLU A 46 37.73 -23.10 23.41
C GLU A 46 38.38 -24.21 24.25
N GLN A 47 38.00 -25.47 24.03
CA GLN A 47 38.45 -26.60 24.85
C GLN A 47 39.59 -27.36 24.17
N PHE A 48 40.81 -27.20 24.70
CA PHE A 48 41.93 -28.05 24.33
C PHE A 48 41.95 -29.32 25.18
N GLY A 49 42.07 -30.47 24.52
CA GLY A 49 42.35 -31.75 25.14
C GLY A 49 43.78 -32.19 24.84
N ALA A 50 44.50 -32.65 25.87
CA ALA A 50 45.84 -33.20 25.73
C ALA A 50 45.88 -34.66 26.19
N THR A 51 46.63 -35.51 25.49
CA THR A 51 46.79 -36.93 25.85
C THR A 51 48.26 -37.34 25.87
N VAL A 52 48.67 -38.09 26.90
CA VAL A 52 50.05 -38.59 27.07
C VAL A 52 50.12 -40.06 26.67
N ALA A 53 50.87 -40.38 25.63
CA ALA A 53 51.23 -41.74 25.27
C ALA A 53 52.61 -42.13 25.86
N ASN A 54 52.82 -43.44 26.07
CA ASN A 54 54.04 -44.03 26.64
C ASN A 54 54.45 -43.50 28.04
N ALA A 55 53.49 -42.97 28.80
CA ALA A 55 53.73 -42.50 30.17
C ALA A 55 54.31 -43.60 31.07
N THR A 56 55.28 -43.23 31.91
CA THR A 56 55.88 -44.12 32.92
C THR A 56 55.46 -43.68 34.33
N SER A 57 55.58 -44.57 35.31
CA SER A 57 55.32 -44.24 36.72
C SER A 57 56.25 -43.15 37.29
N ALA A 58 57.31 -42.75 36.57
CA ALA A 58 58.21 -41.68 36.94
C ALA A 58 57.94 -40.35 36.20
N SER A 59 57.29 -40.40 35.02
CA SER A 59 56.96 -39.20 34.21
C SER A 59 55.54 -38.69 34.43
N GLY A 60 54.65 -39.52 34.99
CA GLY A 60 53.25 -39.16 35.22
C GLY A 60 52.42 -38.96 33.94
N THR A 61 51.22 -38.42 34.10
CA THR A 61 50.25 -38.12 33.03
C THR A 61 49.57 -36.76 33.21
N ALA A 62 50.06 -35.92 34.14
CA ALA A 62 49.52 -34.58 34.35
C ALA A 62 50.07 -33.62 33.29
N ILE A 63 49.23 -32.66 32.88
CA ILE A 63 49.57 -31.64 31.89
C ILE A 63 49.62 -30.28 32.58
N THR A 64 50.66 -29.52 32.26
CA THR A 64 50.77 -28.09 32.53
C THR A 64 50.38 -27.35 31.26
N TRP A 65 49.41 -26.45 31.36
CA TRP A 65 48.91 -25.64 30.24
C TRP A 65 49.53 -24.24 30.27
N LEU A 66 50.01 -23.78 29.11
CA LEU A 66 50.64 -22.47 28.95
C LEU A 66 50.02 -21.68 27.79
N VAL A 67 49.90 -20.37 27.95
CA VAL A 67 49.51 -19.40 26.91
C VAL A 67 50.74 -18.58 26.54
N ASN A 68 51.18 -18.62 25.28
CA ASN A 68 52.41 -17.95 24.81
C ASN A 68 53.65 -18.24 25.70
N GLY A 69 53.76 -19.47 26.22
CA GLY A 69 54.85 -19.90 27.10
C GLY A 69 54.71 -19.49 28.58
N VAL A 70 53.59 -18.89 28.99
CA VAL A 70 53.29 -18.54 30.39
C VAL A 70 52.26 -19.50 30.97
N ALA A 71 52.58 -20.18 32.08
CA ALA A 71 51.67 -21.11 32.74
C ALA A 71 50.41 -20.40 33.28
N GLY A 72 49.22 -20.92 32.95
CA GLY A 72 47.96 -20.23 33.21
C GLY A 72 47.34 -20.53 34.58
N ILE A 73 47.36 -19.55 35.50
CA ILE A 73 46.36 -19.30 36.57
C ILE A 73 46.59 -17.94 37.29
N SER A 74 46.92 -16.84 36.57
CA SER A 74 46.89 -15.49 37.17
C SER A 74 46.35 -14.41 36.21
N ALA A 75 45.24 -13.78 36.59
CA ALA A 75 44.55 -12.79 35.76
C ALA A 75 45.38 -11.52 35.48
N GLN A 76 46.33 -11.18 36.37
CA GLN A 76 47.14 -9.96 36.25
C GLN A 76 48.24 -9.99 35.17
N GLN A 77 48.65 -11.16 34.64
CA GLN A 77 49.77 -11.21 33.66
C GLN A 77 49.36 -11.59 32.23
N THR A 78 48.17 -12.13 32.02
CA THR A 78 47.72 -12.64 30.70
C THR A 78 46.67 -11.76 30.01
N ALA A 79 46.43 -10.55 30.51
CA ALA A 79 45.34 -9.66 30.09
C ALA A 79 45.28 -9.31 28.58
N GLY A 80 46.38 -9.49 27.84
CA GLY A 80 46.41 -9.33 26.38
C GLY A 80 46.14 -10.61 25.56
N PHE A 81 46.33 -11.81 26.12
CA PHE A 81 46.33 -13.06 25.34
C PHE A 81 45.35 -14.13 25.84
N GLY A 82 44.53 -13.80 26.86
CA GLY A 82 43.59 -14.74 27.45
C GLY A 82 44.23 -15.72 28.44
N THR A 83 43.41 -16.58 29.03
CA THR A 83 43.82 -17.52 30.08
C THR A 83 43.41 -18.94 29.75
N ILE A 84 44.24 -19.92 30.09
CA ILE A 84 43.86 -21.35 30.07
C ILE A 84 43.81 -21.89 31.50
N ASP A 85 42.86 -22.79 31.78
CA ASP A 85 42.73 -23.45 33.08
C ASP A 85 43.44 -24.83 33.12
N SER A 86 43.37 -25.51 34.28
CA SER A 86 43.98 -26.83 34.46
C SER A 86 43.26 -27.97 33.72
N THR A 87 42.07 -27.73 33.16
CA THR A 87 41.33 -28.69 32.32
C THR A 87 41.64 -28.52 30.83
N GLY A 88 42.31 -27.43 30.44
CA GLY A 88 42.60 -27.07 29.05
C GLY A 88 41.55 -26.16 28.43
N LEU A 89 40.63 -25.61 29.22
CA LEU A 89 39.67 -24.62 28.74
C LEU A 89 40.38 -23.26 28.59
N TYR A 90 40.59 -22.84 27.35
CA TYR A 90 41.10 -21.52 27.01
C TYR A 90 39.95 -20.50 27.00
N THR A 91 40.23 -19.28 27.46
CA THR A 91 39.33 -18.12 27.44
C THR A 91 40.06 -16.98 26.74
N ALA A 92 39.52 -16.51 25.63
CA ALA A 92 40.06 -15.38 24.88
C ALA A 92 39.90 -14.06 25.68
N PRO A 93 40.79 -13.07 25.48
CA PRO A 93 40.61 -11.74 26.08
C PRO A 93 39.42 -11.02 25.45
N ASN A 94 38.76 -10.13 26.21
CA ASN A 94 37.58 -9.36 25.76
C ASN A 94 37.91 -8.22 24.76
N VAL A 95 39.17 -8.10 24.33
CA VAL A 95 39.68 -7.08 23.39
C VAL A 95 40.79 -7.72 22.58
N LEU A 96 40.80 -7.53 21.26
CA LEU A 96 41.82 -8.12 20.38
C LEU A 96 43.24 -7.60 20.70
N PRO A 97 44.23 -8.48 20.97
CA PRO A 97 45.62 -8.07 21.08
C PRO A 97 46.19 -7.55 19.76
N SER A 98 47.27 -6.77 19.87
CA SER A 98 48.10 -6.31 18.74
C SER A 98 48.74 -7.44 17.93
N SER A 99 48.77 -8.66 18.48
CA SER A 99 49.04 -9.91 17.76
C SER A 99 47.91 -10.91 18.09
N PRO A 100 46.99 -11.21 17.16
CA PRO A 100 45.89 -12.16 17.40
C PRO A 100 46.34 -13.61 17.53
N ALA A 101 47.56 -13.94 17.10
CA ALA A 101 48.12 -15.28 17.23
C ALA A 101 48.56 -15.58 18.67
N VAL A 102 48.06 -16.69 19.21
CA VAL A 102 48.34 -17.20 20.55
C VAL A 102 48.71 -18.68 20.46
N VAL A 103 49.84 -19.07 21.06
CA VAL A 103 50.30 -20.46 21.13
C VAL A 103 49.85 -21.07 22.45
N ILE A 104 49.00 -22.09 22.38
CA ILE A 104 48.63 -22.92 23.52
C ILE A 104 49.61 -24.09 23.60
N THR A 105 50.28 -24.26 24.72
CA THR A 105 51.23 -25.38 24.96
C THR A 105 50.65 -26.36 25.96
N ALA A 106 50.67 -27.64 25.62
CA ALA A 106 50.43 -28.75 26.55
C ALA A 106 51.79 -29.39 26.88
N GLU A 107 52.25 -29.22 28.11
CA GLU A 107 53.56 -29.67 28.61
C GLU A 107 53.38 -30.79 29.65
N LEU A 108 54.24 -31.82 29.62
CA LEU A 108 54.18 -32.91 30.59
C LEU A 108 54.70 -32.44 31.96
N THR A 109 53.85 -32.46 32.99
CA THR A 109 54.20 -31.97 34.33
C THR A 109 55.32 -32.80 34.96
N GLY A 110 56.55 -32.28 34.92
CA GLY A 110 57.75 -32.92 35.44
C GLY A 110 58.85 -33.14 34.39
N ASP A 111 58.55 -33.03 33.09
CA ASP A 111 59.53 -33.06 32.00
C ASP A 111 59.17 -32.05 30.92
N THR A 112 59.72 -30.83 31.06
CA THR A 112 59.51 -29.69 30.16
C THR A 112 60.13 -29.89 28.76
N SER A 113 60.84 -31.00 28.52
CA SER A 113 61.28 -31.36 27.17
C SER A 113 60.17 -32.03 26.34
N ILE A 114 59.08 -32.47 26.99
CA ILE A 114 57.99 -33.23 26.36
C ILE A 114 56.72 -32.37 26.35
N TYR A 115 56.55 -31.63 25.26
CA TYR A 115 55.39 -30.76 25.03
C TYR A 115 54.88 -30.85 23.59
N THR A 116 53.72 -30.26 23.35
CA THR A 116 53.16 -29.99 22.03
C THR A 116 52.40 -28.67 22.03
N THR A 117 52.13 -28.11 20.86
CA THR A 117 51.51 -26.79 20.70
C THR A 117 50.30 -26.82 19.77
N ALA A 118 49.33 -25.95 20.05
CA ALA A 118 48.24 -25.60 19.16
C ALA A 118 48.22 -24.08 18.90
N LEU A 119 47.76 -23.67 17.72
CA LEU A 119 47.67 -22.27 17.33
C LEU A 119 46.23 -21.75 17.47
N VAL A 120 46.01 -20.86 18.42
CA VAL A 120 44.80 -20.04 18.51
C VAL A 120 45.01 -18.76 17.69
N ILE A 121 44.01 -18.39 16.89
CA ILE A 121 43.86 -17.04 16.35
C ILE A 121 42.65 -16.41 17.05
N ILE A 122 42.87 -15.32 17.78
CA ILE A 122 41.79 -14.51 18.36
C ILE A 122 41.14 -13.70 17.22
N THR A 123 39.82 -13.66 17.20
CA THR A 123 38.99 -12.93 16.23
C THR A 123 38.02 -12.00 16.94
N GLU A 124 37.57 -10.95 16.26
CA GLU A 124 36.43 -10.13 16.68
C GLU A 124 35.34 -10.23 15.61
N VAL A 125 34.08 -10.26 16.03
CA VAL A 125 32.95 -10.13 15.11
C VAL A 125 32.81 -8.65 14.73
N PRO A 126 32.76 -8.31 13.42
CA PRO A 126 32.50 -6.95 12.98
C PRO A 126 31.06 -6.54 13.35
N VAL A 127 30.81 -5.24 13.54
CA VAL A 127 29.46 -4.73 13.86
C VAL A 127 29.17 -3.49 13.03
N VAL A 128 28.00 -3.45 12.39
CA VAL A 128 27.48 -2.25 11.71
C VAL A 128 26.45 -1.58 12.61
N THR A 129 26.50 -0.24 12.73
CA THR A 129 25.42 0.55 13.32
C THR A 129 25.02 1.71 12.41
N LEU A 130 23.72 1.92 12.21
CA LEU A 130 23.19 3.10 11.53
C LEU A 130 22.83 4.24 12.49
N SER A 131 23.03 5.47 12.02
CA SER A 131 22.56 6.69 12.68
C SER A 131 22.06 7.71 11.64
N PRO A 132 20.89 8.34 11.85
CA PRO A 132 19.90 8.01 12.88
C PRO A 132 19.26 6.62 12.63
N THR A 133 18.72 5.99 13.68
CA THR A 133 17.99 4.71 13.57
C THR A 133 16.54 4.88 13.14
N THR A 134 15.98 6.09 13.27
CA THR A 134 14.70 6.48 12.69
C THR A 134 14.77 7.89 12.11
N ALA A 135 14.03 8.15 11.06
CA ALA A 135 13.86 9.50 10.49
C ALA A 135 12.45 9.69 9.96
N THR A 136 12.03 10.94 9.78
CA THR A 136 10.82 11.29 9.03
C THR A 136 11.23 12.17 7.86
N VAL A 137 10.82 11.82 6.64
CA VAL A 137 11.21 12.51 5.41
C VAL A 137 9.94 12.86 4.63
N ALA A 138 9.87 14.08 4.12
CA ALA A 138 8.77 14.50 3.25
C ALA A 138 9.07 14.10 1.81
N ALA A 139 8.04 13.76 1.03
CA ALA A 139 8.17 13.37 -0.37
C ALA A 139 9.06 14.34 -1.17
N GLY A 140 10.01 13.79 -1.95
CA GLY A 140 11.02 14.55 -2.69
C GLY A 140 12.13 15.21 -1.86
N GLN A 141 12.10 15.11 -0.52
CA GLN A 141 13.19 15.54 0.35
C GLN A 141 14.17 14.40 0.65
N SER A 142 15.29 14.72 1.29
CA SER A 142 16.37 13.77 1.57
C SER A 142 16.87 13.85 3.00
N THR A 143 17.38 12.73 3.52
CA THR A 143 18.11 12.64 4.79
C THR A 143 19.45 11.93 4.61
N THR A 144 20.42 12.17 5.49
CA THR A 144 21.73 11.50 5.44
C THR A 144 21.81 10.43 6.52
N LEU A 145 22.03 9.19 6.09
CA LEU A 145 22.27 8.05 6.98
C LEU A 145 23.78 7.80 7.06
N THR A 146 24.24 7.48 8.28
CA THR A 146 25.64 7.27 8.61
C THR A 146 25.81 5.85 9.13
N ALA A 147 26.59 5.03 8.43
CA ALA A 147 26.97 3.70 8.88
C ALA A 147 28.35 3.75 9.56
N CYS A 148 28.39 3.39 10.84
CA CYS A 148 29.62 3.13 11.57
C CYS A 148 29.93 1.63 11.54
N ILE A 149 31.18 1.29 11.22
CA ILE A 149 31.67 -0.09 11.21
C ILE A 149 32.67 -0.25 12.36
N PHE A 150 32.40 -1.16 13.28
CA PHE A 150 33.30 -1.54 14.36
C PHE A 150 33.92 -2.91 14.07
N ASN A 151 35.14 -3.11 14.56
CA ASN A 151 35.94 -4.33 14.40
C ASN A 151 35.95 -4.92 12.96
N PRO A 152 36.08 -4.11 11.88
CA PRO A 152 36.07 -4.63 10.51
C PRO A 152 37.22 -5.63 10.29
N PRO A 153 37.00 -6.69 9.50
CA PRO A 153 38.07 -7.60 9.09
C PRO A 153 39.09 -6.89 8.21
N LYS A 154 40.19 -7.60 7.91
CA LYS A 154 41.26 -7.09 7.05
C LYS A 154 41.41 -7.89 5.77
N ASP A 155 41.69 -7.17 4.68
CA ASP A 155 42.06 -7.76 3.40
C ASP A 155 43.41 -8.47 3.48
N ALA A 156 43.77 -9.19 2.41
CA ALA A 156 45.06 -9.89 2.31
C ALA A 156 46.31 -8.97 2.34
N ASN A 157 46.12 -7.64 2.31
CA ASN A 157 47.17 -6.62 2.36
C ASN A 157 47.24 -5.92 3.75
N GLY A 158 46.29 -6.19 4.66
CA GLY A 158 46.21 -5.61 6.00
C GLY A 158 45.35 -4.34 6.13
N ASN A 159 44.63 -3.94 5.07
CA ASN A 159 43.66 -2.84 5.07
C ASN A 159 42.35 -3.27 5.74
N TYR A 160 41.67 -2.40 6.47
CA TYR A 160 40.35 -2.70 7.02
C TYR A 160 39.26 -2.62 5.94
N GLU A 161 38.35 -3.59 5.90
CA GLU A 161 37.25 -3.64 4.94
C GLU A 161 35.99 -2.95 5.50
N THR A 162 35.88 -1.63 5.30
CA THR A 162 34.76 -0.79 5.78
C THR A 162 33.66 -0.55 4.73
N GLY A 163 33.64 -1.32 3.64
CA GLY A 163 32.65 -1.18 2.56
C GLY A 163 31.29 -1.76 2.96
N VAL A 164 30.22 -0.99 2.76
CA VAL A 164 28.83 -1.44 2.93
C VAL A 164 28.06 -1.42 1.61
N THR A 165 27.04 -2.25 1.51
CA THR A 165 26.02 -2.26 0.45
C THR A 165 24.69 -1.82 1.05
N TRP A 166 23.99 -0.91 0.36
CA TRP A 166 22.74 -0.33 0.83
C TRP A 166 21.53 -0.91 0.10
N TYR A 167 20.50 -1.25 0.87
CA TYR A 167 19.20 -1.71 0.38
C TYR A 167 18.07 -0.83 0.94
N VAL A 168 16.97 -0.74 0.20
CA VAL A 168 15.71 -0.15 0.66
C VAL A 168 14.59 -1.19 0.45
N SER A 169 13.62 -1.25 1.34
CA SER A 169 12.44 -2.11 1.19
C SER A 169 11.21 -1.47 1.84
N GLY A 170 10.07 -1.45 1.14
CA GLY A 170 8.76 -1.13 1.74
C GLY A 170 8.20 -2.29 2.56
N ALA A 171 6.99 -2.10 3.11
CA ALA A 171 6.33 -3.09 3.94
C ALA A 171 5.95 -4.36 3.16
N GLY A 172 6.64 -5.47 3.44
CA GLY A 172 6.39 -6.77 2.79
C GLY A 172 7.13 -6.99 1.45
N GLU A 173 7.92 -6.02 1.01
CA GLU A 173 8.71 -6.10 -0.23
C GLU A 173 10.07 -6.79 -0.02
N LEU A 174 10.75 -7.09 -1.12
CA LEU A 174 12.14 -7.59 -1.11
C LEU A 174 13.14 -6.43 -1.00
N ASN A 175 14.32 -6.71 -0.43
CA ASN A 175 15.42 -5.74 -0.34
C ASN A 175 15.90 -5.28 -1.73
N VAL A 176 15.53 -4.07 -2.15
CA VAL A 176 15.95 -3.44 -3.41
C VAL A 176 17.33 -2.80 -3.25
N LEU A 177 18.30 -3.24 -4.05
CA LEU A 177 19.65 -2.67 -4.07
C LEU A 177 19.61 -1.20 -4.53
N GLY A 178 20.01 -0.27 -3.66
CA GLY A 178 19.97 1.17 -3.96
C GLY A 178 18.58 1.82 -3.89
N GLY A 179 17.50 1.05 -3.69
CA GLY A 179 16.12 1.52 -3.74
C GLY A 179 15.62 1.86 -5.15
N ASP A 180 14.37 2.32 -5.25
CA ASP A 180 13.69 2.62 -6.51
C ASP A 180 12.70 3.80 -6.39
N SER A 181 11.85 4.01 -7.40
CA SER A 181 10.86 5.11 -7.41
C SER A 181 9.67 4.91 -6.48
N LYS A 182 9.44 3.69 -5.95
CA LYS A 182 8.34 3.39 -5.01
C LYS A 182 8.84 3.44 -3.56
N THR A 183 10.02 2.89 -3.30
CA THR A 183 10.66 2.84 -1.97
C THR A 183 11.53 4.05 -1.64
N GLY A 184 11.77 4.92 -2.62
CA GLY A 184 12.81 5.95 -2.53
C GLY A 184 14.19 5.38 -2.78
N THR A 185 15.16 6.27 -3.02
CA THR A 185 16.51 5.86 -3.48
C THR A 185 17.60 6.31 -2.52
N VAL A 186 18.73 5.60 -2.52
CA VAL A 186 19.94 5.99 -1.79
C VAL A 186 21.07 6.35 -2.75
N SER A 187 21.77 7.45 -2.47
CA SER A 187 22.88 7.96 -3.28
C SER A 187 24.14 8.20 -2.43
N PRO A 188 25.31 7.66 -2.80
CA PRO A 188 25.56 6.73 -3.93
C PRO A 188 24.91 5.35 -3.71
N SER A 189 24.32 4.80 -4.78
CA SER A 189 23.52 3.56 -4.73
C SER A 189 24.33 2.26 -4.68
N THR A 190 25.66 2.35 -4.81
CA THR A 190 26.58 1.20 -4.79
C THR A 190 27.76 1.43 -3.86
N THR A 191 28.42 0.34 -3.48
CA THR A 191 29.55 0.25 -2.55
C THR A 191 30.55 1.42 -2.63
N VAL A 192 30.57 2.25 -1.58
CA VAL A 192 31.56 3.32 -1.42
C VAL A 192 32.92 2.74 -1.01
N SER A 193 33.68 2.28 -2.01
CA SER A 193 35.12 2.07 -1.87
C SER A 193 35.81 3.44 -1.77
N PRO A 194 36.71 3.68 -0.79
CA PRO A 194 36.66 4.99 -0.14
C PRO A 194 37.54 6.09 -0.75
N ALA A 195 36.97 7.28 -0.91
CA ALA A 195 37.68 8.51 -1.28
C ALA A 195 37.60 9.54 -0.14
N THR A 196 38.49 9.41 0.85
CA THR A 196 38.59 10.20 2.10
C THR A 196 37.39 10.11 3.07
N PRO A 197 37.59 10.26 4.39
CA PRO A 197 36.49 10.29 5.36
C PRO A 197 35.65 11.58 5.22
N PRO A 198 34.31 11.52 5.38
CA PRO A 198 33.48 12.73 5.46
C PRO A 198 33.92 13.65 6.61
N SER A 199 34.05 14.94 6.34
CA SER A 199 34.53 15.91 7.33
C SER A 199 33.45 16.26 8.35
N GLY A 200 33.65 15.87 9.62
CA GLY A 200 32.84 16.33 10.76
C GLY A 200 32.05 15.23 11.49
N VAL A 201 32.09 13.98 11.04
CA VAL A 201 31.39 12.86 11.70
C VAL A 201 32.41 11.79 12.12
N THR A 202 32.34 11.32 13.36
CA THR A 202 33.29 10.36 13.94
C THR A 202 32.59 9.22 14.65
N CYS A 203 32.81 7.99 14.21
CA CYS A 203 32.48 6.80 14.99
C CYS A 203 33.40 6.71 16.21
N THR A 204 32.85 6.39 17.39
CA THR A 204 33.62 6.22 18.63
C THR A 204 33.38 4.83 19.22
N PRO A 205 34.42 3.99 19.39
CA PRO A 205 35.84 4.25 19.13
C PRO A 205 36.16 4.42 17.63
N SER A 206 37.11 5.30 17.32
CA SER A 206 37.52 5.63 15.95
C SER A 206 38.70 4.76 15.49
N ILE A 207 38.58 4.16 14.31
CA ILE A 207 39.66 3.34 13.71
C ILE A 207 40.69 4.26 13.06
N SER A 208 41.95 4.20 13.53
CA SER A 208 43.03 5.01 12.97
C SER A 208 43.47 4.49 11.60
N GLY A 209 43.44 5.35 10.58
CA GLY A 209 44.04 5.11 9.26
C GLY A 209 43.10 4.63 8.15
N GLN A 210 41.79 4.51 8.39
CA GLN A 210 40.78 4.18 7.37
C GLN A 210 39.54 5.08 7.52
N PRO A 211 38.75 5.31 6.46
CA PRO A 211 37.53 6.11 6.52
C PRO A 211 36.37 5.30 7.07
N ASN A 212 35.88 5.79 8.20
CA ASN A 212 34.73 5.32 8.97
C ASN A 212 34.23 6.57 9.71
N PRO A 213 32.98 7.03 9.52
CA PRO A 213 31.84 6.33 8.93
C PRO A 213 31.83 6.27 7.38
N GLN A 214 30.95 5.41 6.88
CA GLN A 214 30.36 5.50 5.54
C GLN A 214 29.06 6.32 5.60
N GLN A 215 28.71 7.04 4.54
CA GLN A 215 27.47 7.83 4.48
C GLN A 215 26.73 7.63 3.16
N VAL A 216 25.41 7.76 3.22
CA VAL A 216 24.53 7.77 2.04
C VAL A 216 23.39 8.77 2.26
N THR A 217 22.92 9.39 1.18
CA THR A 217 21.74 10.24 1.19
C THR A 217 20.54 9.43 0.72
N TYR A 218 19.57 9.18 1.60
CA TYR A 218 18.25 8.65 1.22
C TYR A 218 17.38 9.80 0.72
N THR A 219 16.63 9.58 -0.37
CA THR A 219 15.66 10.53 -0.94
C THR A 219 14.31 9.84 -1.04
N ALA A 220 13.30 10.43 -0.40
CA ALA A 220 11.94 9.91 -0.36
C ALA A 220 11.29 9.92 -1.76
N PRO A 221 10.40 8.95 -2.06
CA PRO A 221 9.65 8.89 -3.32
C PRO A 221 8.69 10.08 -3.49
N GLN A 222 8.01 10.15 -4.64
CA GLN A 222 6.96 11.15 -4.87
C GLN A 222 5.75 10.91 -3.96
N ILE A 223 5.32 9.66 -3.86
CA ILE A 223 4.21 9.19 -3.03
C ILE A 223 4.81 8.26 -1.97
N PRO A 224 4.52 8.43 -0.66
CA PRO A 224 4.96 7.48 0.35
C PRO A 224 4.54 6.03 0.00
N PRO A 225 5.37 5.02 0.29
CA PRO A 225 5.03 3.62 -0.01
C PRO A 225 4.05 3.04 1.02
N SER A 226 3.56 1.83 0.75
CA SER A 226 2.56 1.18 1.61
C SER A 226 3.00 1.02 3.06
N GLY A 227 2.09 1.36 3.98
CA GLY A 227 2.36 1.53 5.40
C GLY A 227 3.10 2.81 5.81
N GLY A 228 3.46 3.68 4.86
CA GLY A 228 4.15 4.96 5.11
C GLY A 228 5.57 4.82 5.67
N GLN A 229 6.19 3.65 5.52
CA GLN A 229 7.52 3.35 6.07
C GLN A 229 8.38 2.51 5.13
N VAL A 230 9.67 2.85 5.07
CA VAL A 230 10.71 1.99 4.47
C VAL A 230 11.80 1.63 5.45
N LEU A 231 12.43 0.50 5.22
CA LEU A 231 13.63 0.07 5.93
C LEU A 231 14.85 0.29 5.03
N VAL A 232 15.74 1.21 5.43
CA VAL A 232 17.03 1.41 4.76
C VAL A 232 18.09 0.62 5.51
N SER A 233 18.69 -0.37 4.85
CA SER A 233 19.61 -1.33 5.45
C SER A 233 21.02 -1.21 4.89
N ALA A 234 22.02 -1.14 5.77
CA ALA A 234 23.44 -1.23 5.45
C ALA A 234 23.97 -2.61 5.84
N VAL A 235 24.39 -3.38 4.83
CA VAL A 235 25.01 -4.71 4.98
C VAL A 235 26.52 -4.57 4.79
N LEU A 236 27.33 -5.17 5.68
CA LEU A 236 28.78 -5.17 5.53
C LEU A 236 29.21 -6.10 4.38
N ASN A 237 30.07 -5.62 3.49
CA ASN A 237 30.48 -6.41 2.32
C ASN A 237 31.40 -7.60 2.69
N ALA A 238 32.15 -7.46 3.78
CA ALA A 238 33.10 -8.47 4.25
C ALA A 238 32.47 -9.54 5.17
N ASP A 239 31.31 -9.25 5.77
CA ASP A 239 30.48 -10.21 6.49
C ASP A 239 29.01 -9.83 6.32
N THR A 240 28.34 -10.48 5.36
CA THR A 240 26.94 -10.19 5.04
C THR A 240 25.95 -10.66 6.11
N THR A 241 26.41 -11.27 7.20
CA THR A 241 25.56 -11.50 8.39
C THR A 241 25.39 -10.22 9.22
N GLN A 242 26.32 -9.26 9.08
CA GLN A 242 26.25 -7.97 9.76
C GLN A 242 25.43 -6.97 8.94
N THR A 243 24.19 -6.78 9.37
CA THR A 243 23.27 -5.79 8.84
C THR A 243 22.80 -4.84 9.95
N SER A 244 22.67 -3.56 9.61
CA SER A 244 22.02 -2.56 10.45
C SER A 244 20.99 -1.82 9.62
N SER A 245 19.85 -1.46 10.23
CA SER A 245 18.71 -0.89 9.51
C SER A 245 18.16 0.34 10.22
N ALA A 246 17.73 1.33 9.44
CA ALA A 246 17.02 2.51 9.90
C ALA A 246 15.60 2.53 9.32
N THR A 247 14.60 2.82 10.16
CA THR A 247 13.20 2.97 9.71
C THR A 247 12.94 4.43 9.33
N ILE A 248 12.62 4.67 8.07
CA ILE A 248 12.22 5.99 7.57
C ILE A 248 10.70 6.01 7.50
N THR A 249 10.07 7.00 8.14
CA THR A 249 8.66 7.33 7.91
C THR A 249 8.59 8.35 6.78
N ASP A 250 8.03 7.97 5.64
CA ASP A 250 7.81 8.91 4.55
C ASP A 250 6.45 9.58 4.69
N THR A 251 6.40 10.88 4.40
CA THR A 251 5.20 11.71 4.55
C THR A 251 4.94 12.50 3.26
N PHE A 252 3.68 12.78 2.97
CA PHE A 252 3.31 13.57 1.79
C PHE A 252 3.88 15.00 1.86
N SER A 253 4.03 15.63 0.70
CA SER A 253 4.44 17.04 0.57
C SER A 253 3.84 17.66 -0.69
N SER A 254 4.05 18.95 -0.96
CA SER A 254 3.67 19.56 -2.24
C SER A 254 4.27 18.84 -3.46
N PHE A 255 5.39 18.12 -3.29
CA PHE A 255 6.02 17.32 -4.35
C PHE A 255 5.18 16.10 -4.76
N SER A 256 4.32 15.59 -3.87
CA SER A 256 3.49 14.41 -4.13
C SER A 256 2.49 14.63 -5.27
N LEU A 257 1.89 15.82 -5.35
CA LEU A 257 1.08 16.23 -6.49
C LEU A 257 1.96 16.89 -7.55
N GLN A 258 2.56 16.09 -8.41
CA GLN A 258 3.31 16.53 -9.58
C GLN A 258 2.86 15.75 -10.81
N GLY A 259 2.70 16.44 -11.95
CA GLY A 259 2.32 15.83 -13.22
C GLY A 259 0.98 16.31 -13.76
N SER A 260 0.34 15.45 -14.55
CA SER A 260 -0.93 15.74 -15.24
C SER A 260 -2.05 14.92 -14.62
N PHE A 261 -3.13 15.57 -14.23
CA PHE A 261 -4.32 14.93 -13.69
C PHE A 261 -5.53 15.33 -14.53
N VAL A 262 -6.48 14.42 -14.74
CA VAL A 262 -7.80 14.72 -15.32
C VAL A 262 -8.84 14.46 -14.23
N PHE A 263 -9.74 15.42 -14.03
CA PHE A 263 -10.66 15.44 -12.90
C PHE A 263 -12.11 15.67 -13.33
N ASN A 264 -13.04 15.18 -12.53
CA ASN A 264 -14.44 15.59 -12.50
C ASN A 264 -14.83 16.06 -11.09
N LEU A 265 -15.92 16.83 -11.00
CA LEU A 265 -16.54 17.19 -9.74
C LEU A 265 -17.97 17.71 -9.99
N ALA A 266 -18.94 17.31 -9.17
CA ALA A 266 -20.32 17.77 -9.27
C ALA A 266 -21.00 17.91 -7.90
N GLY A 267 -22.08 18.70 -7.88
CA GLY A 267 -22.88 18.96 -6.67
C GLY A 267 -23.82 20.14 -6.84
N THR A 268 -24.13 20.81 -5.74
CA THR A 268 -25.09 21.91 -5.66
C THR A 268 -24.47 23.22 -5.21
N PHE A 269 -25.02 24.35 -5.69
CA PHE A 269 -24.54 25.68 -5.31
C PHE A 269 -25.68 26.66 -5.03
N SER A 270 -25.39 27.66 -4.19
CA SER A 270 -26.31 28.74 -3.81
C SER A 270 -25.53 30.04 -3.62
N PHE A 271 -25.58 30.91 -4.63
CA PHE A 271 -24.86 32.18 -4.67
C PHE A 271 -25.84 33.34 -4.55
N ASN A 272 -25.66 34.19 -3.54
CA ASN A 272 -26.55 35.33 -3.28
C ASN A 272 -25.74 36.62 -3.02
N GLN A 273 -25.31 37.27 -4.11
CA GLN A 273 -24.54 38.51 -4.07
C GLN A 273 -25.36 39.67 -4.66
N ALA A 274 -25.07 40.90 -4.24
CA ALA A 274 -25.78 42.08 -4.71
C ALA A 274 -25.63 42.28 -6.23
N GLY A 275 -26.68 41.92 -6.99
CA GLY A 275 -26.70 41.99 -8.46
C GLY A 275 -26.54 40.62 -9.16
N CYS A 276 -26.25 39.54 -8.43
CA CYS A 276 -26.20 38.18 -8.98
C CYS A 276 -26.68 37.16 -7.94
N THR A 277 -27.89 36.62 -8.16
CA THR A 277 -28.46 35.52 -7.38
C THR A 277 -28.66 34.33 -8.32
N LYS A 278 -28.02 33.20 -8.01
CA LYS A 278 -28.11 31.94 -8.77
C LYS A 278 -28.03 30.77 -7.81
N SER A 279 -28.72 29.68 -8.11
CA SER A 279 -28.64 28.41 -7.38
C SER A 279 -29.05 27.25 -8.27
N GLY A 280 -28.52 26.06 -8.02
CA GLY A 280 -28.87 24.86 -8.76
C GLY A 280 -27.78 23.79 -8.67
N ASN A 281 -27.78 22.88 -9.62
CA ASN A 281 -26.72 21.89 -9.80
C ASN A 281 -25.56 22.50 -10.59
N PHE A 282 -24.36 21.98 -10.39
CA PHE A 282 -23.22 22.23 -11.26
C PHE A 282 -22.40 20.94 -11.44
N ALA A 283 -21.64 20.89 -12.53
CA ALA A 283 -20.62 19.88 -12.77
C ALA A 283 -19.45 20.51 -13.52
N ARG A 284 -18.23 20.03 -13.28
CA ARG A 284 -17.01 20.48 -13.95
C ARG A 284 -16.12 19.28 -14.27
N ALA A 285 -15.37 19.37 -15.36
CA ALA A 285 -14.39 18.37 -15.76
C ALA A 285 -13.23 19.04 -16.49
N GLY A 286 -12.01 18.58 -16.24
CA GLY A 286 -10.83 19.26 -16.76
C GLY A 286 -9.53 18.48 -16.65
N ARG A 287 -8.46 19.12 -17.08
CA ARG A 287 -7.07 18.69 -16.88
C ARG A 287 -6.33 19.71 -16.01
N ILE A 288 -5.76 19.23 -14.91
CA ILE A 288 -4.85 19.97 -14.03
C ILE A 288 -3.41 19.57 -14.38
N THR A 289 -2.48 20.53 -14.34
CA THR A 289 -1.04 20.27 -14.30
C THR A 289 -0.47 20.87 -13.01
N ALA A 290 0.10 20.03 -12.15
CA ALA A 290 0.69 20.40 -10.87
C ALA A 290 2.22 20.37 -10.94
N ASP A 291 2.86 21.37 -10.35
CA ASP A 291 4.31 21.64 -10.49
C ASP A 291 5.21 20.96 -9.43
N GLY A 292 4.64 20.25 -8.45
CA GLY A 292 5.36 19.70 -7.30
C GLY A 292 5.80 20.74 -6.26
N GLN A 293 5.38 22.01 -6.39
CA GLN A 293 5.83 23.16 -5.59
C GLN A 293 4.68 24.02 -5.04
N GLY A 294 3.43 23.77 -5.46
CA GLY A 294 2.23 24.45 -4.97
C GLY A 294 1.47 25.26 -6.03
N GLY A 295 1.88 25.23 -7.31
CA GLY A 295 1.20 25.88 -8.43
C GLY A 295 0.41 24.91 -9.32
N LEU A 296 -0.78 25.34 -9.76
CA LEU A 296 -1.62 24.62 -10.72
C LEU A 296 -1.81 25.44 -12.01
N THR A 297 -1.75 24.76 -13.16
CA THR A 297 -2.36 25.22 -14.41
C THR A 297 -3.56 24.35 -14.72
N VAL A 298 -4.72 24.92 -15.07
CA VAL A 298 -5.98 24.20 -15.23
C VAL A 298 -6.62 24.53 -16.58
N ALA A 299 -7.02 23.49 -17.30
CA ALA A 299 -7.80 23.53 -18.54
C ALA A 299 -9.12 22.79 -18.29
N GLU A 300 -10.25 23.48 -18.18
CA GLU A 300 -11.52 22.86 -17.77
C GLU A 300 -12.73 23.28 -18.60
N ASP A 301 -13.78 22.48 -18.56
CA ASP A 301 -15.15 22.89 -18.80
C ASP A 301 -15.91 22.86 -17.47
N LEU A 302 -16.84 23.79 -17.33
CA LEU A 302 -17.69 23.96 -16.15
C LEU A 302 -19.10 24.19 -16.65
N ASN A 303 -20.10 23.59 -16.00
CA ASN A 303 -21.51 23.81 -16.28
C ASN A 303 -22.24 24.17 -14.98
N VAL A 304 -22.74 25.41 -14.91
CA VAL A 304 -23.44 25.95 -13.72
C VAL A 304 -24.90 26.19 -14.08
N ALA A 305 -25.79 25.33 -13.56
CA ALA A 305 -27.24 25.36 -13.81
C ALA A 305 -27.62 25.46 -15.32
N GLY A 306 -27.06 24.58 -16.15
CA GLY A 306 -27.33 24.57 -17.61
C GLY A 306 -26.79 25.81 -18.33
N SER A 307 -25.71 26.41 -17.82
CA SER A 307 -25.04 27.57 -18.44
C SER A 307 -23.53 27.33 -18.57
N PRO A 308 -23.09 26.43 -19.46
CA PRO A 308 -21.68 26.04 -19.57
C PRO A 308 -20.79 27.07 -20.29
N PRO A 309 -19.77 27.66 -19.64
CA PRO A 309 -18.53 28.05 -20.31
C PRO A 309 -17.83 26.85 -20.96
N GLN A 310 -17.07 27.10 -22.03
CA GLN A 310 -16.27 26.08 -22.72
C GLN A 310 -14.78 26.41 -22.65
N ASN A 311 -13.97 25.39 -22.34
CA ASN A 311 -12.50 25.40 -22.35
C ASN A 311 -11.86 26.62 -21.67
N LEU A 312 -12.15 26.80 -20.37
CA LEU A 312 -11.49 27.76 -19.50
C LEU A 312 -10.01 27.40 -19.35
N GLN A 313 -9.16 28.43 -19.30
CA GLN A 313 -7.71 28.31 -19.13
C GLN A 313 -7.29 29.24 -17.99
N ILE A 314 -6.99 28.65 -16.83
CA ILE A 314 -6.89 29.36 -15.55
C ILE A 314 -5.76 28.79 -14.69
N ASN A 315 -5.33 29.58 -13.69
CA ASN A 315 -4.28 29.18 -12.75
C ASN A 315 -4.87 28.90 -11.37
N GLY A 316 -4.17 28.07 -10.60
CA GLY A 316 -4.51 27.76 -9.22
C GLY A 316 -3.28 27.56 -8.34
N THR A 317 -3.51 27.24 -7.08
CA THR A 317 -2.48 26.90 -6.09
C THR A 317 -2.95 25.76 -5.20
N TYR A 318 -2.02 24.99 -4.63
CA TYR A 318 -2.33 23.90 -3.71
C TYR A 318 -1.30 23.77 -2.57
N ALA A 319 -1.71 23.11 -1.49
CA ALA A 319 -0.86 22.73 -0.36
C ALA A 319 -1.26 21.35 0.15
N ILE A 320 -0.30 20.58 0.67
CA ILE A 320 -0.48 19.19 1.12
C ILE A 320 0.08 19.03 2.54
N GLY A 321 -0.72 18.42 3.42
CA GLY A 321 -0.33 17.98 4.76
C GLY A 321 0.38 16.63 4.73
N SER A 322 1.12 16.31 5.80
CA SER A 322 1.91 15.08 5.91
C SER A 322 1.09 13.78 5.84
N ASP A 323 -0.23 13.86 6.08
CA ASP A 323 -1.21 12.78 6.05
C ASP A 323 -1.90 12.60 4.68
N GLY A 324 -1.51 13.37 3.66
CA GLY A 324 -2.01 13.23 2.29
C GLY A 324 -3.32 13.96 2.02
N ARG A 325 -3.87 14.66 3.02
CA ARG A 325 -4.94 15.65 2.83
C ARG A 325 -4.33 16.96 2.36
N GLY A 326 -5.02 17.66 1.48
CA GLY A 326 -4.56 18.93 0.91
C GLY A 326 -5.69 19.90 0.66
N THR A 327 -5.32 21.13 0.35
CA THR A 327 -6.23 22.16 -0.15
C THR A 327 -5.77 22.68 -1.50
N ALA A 328 -6.72 22.98 -2.37
CA ALA A 328 -6.46 23.63 -3.66
C ALA A 328 -7.39 24.83 -3.86
N VAL A 329 -6.95 25.77 -4.69
CA VAL A 329 -7.71 26.98 -5.06
C VAL A 329 -7.58 27.16 -6.57
N ILE A 330 -8.71 27.29 -7.26
CA ILE A 330 -8.80 27.47 -8.72
C ILE A 330 -9.42 28.85 -8.98
N ASN A 331 -8.80 29.67 -9.84
CA ASN A 331 -9.25 31.05 -10.07
C ASN A 331 -10.23 31.16 -11.24
N ASP A 332 -11.38 30.51 -11.12
CA ASP A 332 -12.42 30.39 -12.14
C ASP A 332 -13.52 31.49 -12.03
N PRO A 333 -14.36 31.67 -13.07
CA PRO A 333 -15.46 32.63 -13.06
C PRO A 333 -16.80 32.06 -12.53
N PHE A 334 -16.75 30.93 -11.81
CA PHE A 334 -17.85 30.03 -11.38
C PHE A 334 -19.28 30.45 -11.83
N ALA A 335 -20.02 31.18 -10.98
CA ALA A 335 -21.43 31.51 -11.22
C ALA A 335 -21.69 32.97 -11.58
N CYS A 336 -20.89 33.92 -11.06
CA CYS A 336 -21.20 35.35 -11.04
C CYS A 336 -19.99 36.27 -11.31
N GLY A 337 -18.92 35.73 -11.89
CA GLY A 337 -17.62 36.41 -12.04
C GLY A 337 -16.54 35.75 -11.17
N THR A 338 -15.29 36.21 -11.32
CA THR A 338 -14.11 35.60 -10.70
C THR A 338 -14.20 35.53 -9.19
N THR A 339 -14.57 34.35 -8.69
CA THR A 339 -14.68 33.99 -7.28
C THR A 339 -14.01 32.64 -7.20
N ALA A 340 -12.78 32.59 -6.69
CA ALA A 340 -11.95 31.40 -6.82
C ALA A 340 -12.56 30.23 -6.03
N SER A 341 -12.89 29.13 -6.72
CA SER A 341 -13.33 27.89 -6.07
C SER A 341 -12.21 27.29 -5.20
N ASN A 342 -12.60 26.81 -4.02
CA ASN A 342 -11.74 26.25 -3.00
C ASN A 342 -12.04 24.76 -2.83
N TYR A 343 -11.00 23.95 -2.58
CA TYR A 343 -11.09 22.49 -2.54
C TYR A 343 -10.38 21.89 -1.35
N TYR A 344 -10.99 20.83 -0.80
CA TYR A 344 -10.29 19.79 -0.04
C TYR A 344 -10.01 18.62 -0.97
N PHE A 345 -8.87 17.95 -0.79
CA PHE A 345 -8.61 16.68 -1.46
C PHE A 345 -7.81 15.74 -0.55
N VAL A 346 -7.85 14.44 -0.86
CA VAL A 346 -6.99 13.44 -0.24
C VAL A 346 -6.42 12.51 -1.30
N PHE A 347 -5.15 12.13 -1.17
CA PHE A 347 -4.57 11.05 -1.97
C PHE A 347 -5.20 9.71 -1.64
N VAL A 348 -5.46 8.91 -2.67
CA VAL A 348 -5.77 7.49 -2.53
C VAL A 348 -4.50 6.67 -2.78
N ASN A 349 -3.92 6.81 -3.96
CA ASN A 349 -2.74 6.06 -4.41
C ASN A 349 -1.90 6.93 -5.36
N GLU A 350 -0.90 6.34 -6.03
CA GLU A 350 -0.02 7.07 -6.96
C GLU A 350 -0.73 7.60 -8.23
N SER A 351 -1.97 7.17 -8.48
CA SER A 351 -2.75 7.52 -9.68
C SER A 351 -4.05 8.30 -9.39
N GLU A 352 -4.43 8.55 -8.13
CA GLU A 352 -5.80 8.98 -7.78
C GLU A 352 -5.85 9.91 -6.55
N VAL A 353 -6.59 11.02 -6.67
CA VAL A 353 -7.02 11.87 -5.55
C VAL A 353 -8.56 12.00 -5.50
N GLN A 354 -9.14 12.04 -4.31
CA GLN A 354 -10.58 12.23 -4.08
C GLN A 354 -10.82 13.65 -3.55
N ILE A 355 -11.80 14.37 -4.11
CA ILE A 355 -11.94 15.84 -4.05
C ILE A 355 -13.34 16.24 -3.53
N ALA A 356 -13.40 17.24 -2.65
CA ALA A 356 -14.64 17.87 -2.20
C ALA A 356 -14.58 19.42 -2.25
N GLU A 357 -15.71 20.07 -2.57
CA GLU A 357 -15.86 21.53 -2.49
C GLU A 357 -15.59 22.04 -1.07
N ALA A 358 -14.76 23.08 -0.96
CA ALA A 358 -14.42 23.76 0.30
C ALA A 358 -14.98 25.19 0.36
N ASP A 359 -16.02 25.50 -0.42
CA ASP A 359 -16.64 26.81 -0.47
C ASP A 359 -17.88 26.97 0.42
N THR A 360 -18.15 28.22 0.79
CA THR A 360 -19.38 28.61 1.53
C THR A 360 -20.55 28.97 0.60
N PHE A 361 -20.44 28.65 -0.69
CA PHE A 361 -21.49 28.82 -1.71
C PHE A 361 -21.73 27.59 -2.60
N ALA A 362 -20.88 26.56 -2.53
CA ALA A 362 -21.03 25.28 -3.24
C ALA A 362 -20.78 24.11 -2.28
N SER A 363 -21.41 22.97 -2.56
CA SER A 363 -21.07 21.63 -2.05
C SER A 363 -20.94 20.71 -3.26
N GLY A 364 -20.13 19.67 -3.15
CA GLY A 364 -19.88 18.75 -4.26
C GLY A 364 -18.66 17.88 -4.00
N HIS A 365 -18.54 16.84 -4.79
CA HIS A 365 -17.48 15.84 -4.71
C HIS A 365 -17.10 15.33 -6.11
N GLY A 366 -15.98 14.64 -6.20
CA GLY A 366 -15.44 14.06 -7.43
C GLY A 366 -14.03 13.55 -7.23
N GLU A 367 -13.31 13.28 -8.31
CA GLU A 367 -11.97 12.69 -8.26
C GLU A 367 -11.05 13.23 -9.34
N GLY A 368 -9.75 13.00 -9.18
CA GLY A 368 -8.70 13.38 -10.11
C GLY A 368 -7.72 12.24 -10.32
N ASP A 369 -7.75 11.64 -11.51
CA ASP A 369 -6.85 10.58 -11.94
C ASP A 369 -5.59 11.15 -12.59
N VAL A 370 -4.45 10.46 -12.46
CA VAL A 370 -3.27 10.71 -13.29
C VAL A 370 -3.59 10.40 -14.76
N GLN A 371 -3.41 11.41 -15.61
CA GLN A 371 -3.54 11.25 -17.05
C GLN A 371 -2.30 10.51 -17.58
N ASP A 372 -2.50 9.35 -18.24
CA ASP A 372 -1.45 8.40 -18.61
C ASP A 372 -0.35 9.05 -19.48
N PRO A 373 0.87 9.28 -18.95
CA PRO A 373 1.93 10.00 -19.67
C PRO A 373 2.48 9.23 -20.88
N ASN A 374 2.07 7.98 -21.09
CA ASN A 374 2.49 7.13 -22.21
C ASN A 374 1.54 7.23 -23.42
N VAL A 375 0.35 7.81 -23.27
CA VAL A 375 -0.65 7.92 -24.34
C VAL A 375 -0.48 9.25 -25.10
N ALA A 376 -0.42 9.16 -26.44
CA ALA A 376 -0.42 10.32 -27.30
C ALA A 376 -1.85 10.87 -27.46
N PHE A 377 -2.23 11.80 -26.58
CA PHE A 377 -3.61 12.31 -26.48
C PHE A 377 -4.11 13.15 -27.67
N THR A 378 -3.31 13.38 -28.72
CA THR A 378 -3.72 14.16 -29.91
C THR A 378 -4.33 13.26 -31.00
N GLY A 379 -5.62 13.40 -31.29
CA GLY A 379 -6.23 12.82 -32.49
C GLY A 379 -7.60 12.20 -32.27
N ASN A 380 -7.86 11.09 -32.96
CA ASN A 380 -9.12 10.35 -32.83
C ASN A 380 -9.08 9.45 -31.59
N LEU A 381 -10.19 9.37 -30.86
CA LEU A 381 -10.37 8.35 -29.83
C LEU A 381 -10.16 6.92 -30.40
N PRO A 382 -9.57 5.99 -29.63
CA PRO A 382 -9.41 4.60 -30.05
C PRO A 382 -10.72 3.90 -30.44
N THR A 383 -10.65 2.98 -31.39
CA THR A 383 -11.80 2.17 -31.83
C THR A 383 -12.04 1.02 -30.85
N HIS A 384 -12.81 1.31 -29.80
CA HIS A 384 -13.13 0.40 -28.70
C HIS A 384 -14.63 0.36 -28.39
N ASN A 385 -15.03 -0.65 -27.61
CA ASN A 385 -16.32 -0.65 -26.92
C ASN A 385 -16.14 0.03 -25.57
N PHE A 386 -17.11 0.83 -25.16
CA PHE A 386 -17.18 1.45 -23.84
C PHE A 386 -18.52 1.10 -23.19
N ALA A 387 -18.52 0.82 -21.90
CA ALA A 387 -19.69 0.99 -21.05
C ALA A 387 -19.62 2.40 -20.44
N PHE A 388 -20.76 3.06 -20.25
CA PHE A 388 -20.81 4.43 -19.71
C PHE A 388 -21.89 4.58 -18.65
N ASP A 389 -21.67 5.54 -17.77
CA ASP A 389 -22.57 5.95 -16.69
C ASP A 389 -22.44 7.48 -16.54
N PHE A 390 -23.53 8.20 -16.81
CA PHE A 390 -23.63 9.65 -16.66
C PHE A 390 -24.79 10.00 -15.72
N SER A 391 -24.50 10.74 -14.67
CA SER A 391 -25.48 11.18 -13.67
C SER A 391 -25.51 12.70 -13.54
N GLY A 392 -26.57 13.24 -12.94
CA GLY A 392 -26.72 14.67 -12.72
C GLY A 392 -28.17 15.14 -12.87
N SER A 393 -28.42 15.99 -13.87
CA SER A 393 -29.78 16.48 -14.15
C SER A 393 -29.99 16.93 -15.59
N SER A 394 -31.21 16.81 -16.08
CA SER A 394 -31.60 17.22 -17.43
C SER A 394 -32.96 17.95 -17.43
N VAL A 395 -33.19 18.79 -18.44
CA VAL A 395 -34.38 19.65 -18.58
C VAL A 395 -35.43 18.96 -19.45
N VAL A 396 -36.26 18.12 -18.84
CA VAL A 396 -37.34 17.40 -19.53
C VAL A 396 -38.60 18.26 -19.53
N GLY A 397 -39.07 18.64 -20.72
CA GLY A 397 -40.30 19.44 -20.88
C GLY A 397 -40.26 20.85 -20.28
N GLY A 398 -39.07 21.35 -19.90
CA GLY A 398 -38.90 22.62 -19.20
C GLY A 398 -38.80 22.51 -17.67
N VAL A 399 -38.77 21.29 -17.12
CA VAL A 399 -38.51 21.02 -15.70
C VAL A 399 -37.13 20.36 -15.57
N THR A 400 -36.32 20.82 -14.62
CA THR A 400 -35.04 20.18 -14.29
C THR A 400 -35.30 18.99 -13.37
N GLU A 401 -35.10 17.79 -13.89
CA GLU A 401 -35.24 16.53 -13.15
C GLU A 401 -33.86 15.91 -12.93
N PRO A 402 -33.62 15.18 -11.83
CA PRO A 402 -32.41 14.38 -11.68
C PRO A 402 -32.43 13.25 -12.73
N THR A 403 -31.27 12.87 -13.26
CA THR A 403 -31.19 11.98 -14.41
C THR A 403 -29.94 11.12 -14.39
N SER A 404 -30.15 9.82 -14.53
CA SER A 404 -29.17 8.77 -14.70
C SER A 404 -29.24 8.19 -16.12
N GLN A 405 -28.08 7.97 -16.76
CA GLN A 405 -27.95 7.38 -18.09
C GLN A 405 -26.83 6.33 -18.08
N ILE A 406 -27.17 5.05 -18.16
CA ILE A 406 -26.17 3.98 -18.27
C ILE A 406 -26.30 3.20 -19.58
N GLY A 407 -25.19 2.76 -20.16
CA GLY A 407 -25.21 2.13 -21.47
C GLY A 407 -23.90 1.49 -21.93
N GLN A 408 -23.88 1.09 -23.21
CA GLN A 408 -22.64 0.74 -23.91
C GLN A 408 -22.67 1.19 -25.38
N PHE A 409 -21.51 1.56 -25.91
CA PHE A 409 -21.32 1.91 -27.32
C PHE A 409 -20.03 1.34 -27.92
N THR A 410 -20.06 0.99 -29.20
CA THR A 410 -18.85 0.78 -30.01
C THR A 410 -18.52 2.08 -30.74
N LEU A 411 -17.37 2.66 -30.44
CA LEU A 411 -16.85 3.81 -31.16
C LEU A 411 -16.04 3.35 -32.37
N ALA A 412 -16.33 3.89 -33.55
CA ALA A 412 -15.53 3.69 -34.75
C ALA A 412 -15.46 4.97 -35.59
N ALA A 413 -14.25 5.35 -36.01
CA ALA A 413 -14.00 6.52 -36.87
C ALA A 413 -14.73 7.80 -36.41
N ASN A 414 -14.61 8.14 -35.12
CA ASN A 414 -15.26 9.29 -34.47
C ASN A 414 -16.80 9.27 -34.49
N SER A 415 -17.42 8.08 -34.58
CA SER A 415 -18.88 7.92 -34.52
C SER A 415 -19.27 6.69 -33.72
N ILE A 416 -20.43 6.72 -33.06
CA ILE A 416 -21.02 5.52 -32.47
C ILE A 416 -21.53 4.64 -33.62
N ALA A 417 -20.91 3.47 -33.79
CA ALA A 417 -21.27 2.52 -34.84
C ALA A 417 -22.44 1.62 -34.43
N LYS A 418 -22.64 1.44 -33.12
CA LYS A 418 -23.76 0.77 -32.47
C LYS A 418 -23.71 1.08 -30.97
N GLY A 419 -24.85 1.05 -30.29
CA GLY A 419 -24.90 1.10 -28.83
C GLY A 419 -26.29 0.86 -28.26
N GLN A 420 -26.41 0.89 -26.94
CA GLN A 420 -27.66 0.80 -26.19
C GLN A 420 -27.53 1.64 -24.92
N GLU A 421 -28.63 2.18 -24.43
CA GLU A 421 -28.70 3.07 -23.27
C GLU A 421 -30.03 2.84 -22.53
N ASP A 422 -30.01 2.89 -21.21
CA ASP A 422 -31.17 2.95 -20.33
C ASP A 422 -31.10 4.23 -19.48
N VAL A 423 -32.19 4.99 -19.45
CA VAL A 423 -32.28 6.33 -18.88
C VAL A 423 -33.37 6.36 -17.81
N ASN A 424 -33.02 6.79 -16.61
CA ASN A 424 -33.96 7.06 -15.53
C ASN A 424 -33.95 8.56 -15.23
N ALA A 425 -34.99 9.28 -15.67
CA ALA A 425 -35.14 10.72 -15.47
C ALA A 425 -36.33 11.00 -14.52
N GLY A 426 -36.05 11.45 -13.30
CA GLY A 426 -37.07 11.71 -12.27
C GLY A 426 -37.95 10.49 -11.93
N GLY A 427 -37.42 9.26 -12.02
CA GLY A 427 -38.18 8.02 -11.87
C GLY A 427 -38.94 7.58 -13.15
N THR A 428 -38.73 8.25 -14.28
CA THR A 428 -39.29 7.86 -15.59
C THR A 428 -38.26 7.08 -16.39
N LEU A 429 -38.49 5.78 -16.55
CA LEU A 429 -37.63 4.88 -17.31
C LEU A 429 -37.88 4.97 -18.82
N THR A 430 -36.82 5.17 -19.59
CA THR A 430 -36.79 5.06 -21.06
C THR A 430 -35.51 4.36 -21.52
N SER A 431 -35.42 3.96 -22.78
CA SER A 431 -34.20 3.33 -23.31
C SER A 431 -34.04 3.56 -24.81
N VAL A 432 -32.78 3.58 -25.26
CA VAL A 432 -32.40 3.63 -26.67
C VAL A 432 -32.08 2.20 -27.12
N PRO A 433 -32.88 1.57 -28.01
CA PRO A 433 -32.73 0.15 -28.34
C PRO A 433 -31.37 -0.21 -28.94
N SER A 434 -30.94 -1.47 -28.71
CA SER A 434 -29.64 -1.98 -29.17
C SER A 434 -29.40 -1.75 -30.67
N GLY A 435 -28.29 -1.07 -30.99
CA GLY A 435 -27.93 -0.65 -32.34
C GLY A 435 -28.52 0.70 -32.79
N SER A 436 -29.31 1.38 -31.95
CA SER A 436 -29.98 2.66 -32.28
C SER A 436 -29.31 3.88 -31.64
N LEU A 437 -28.42 3.68 -30.66
CA LEU A 437 -27.64 4.76 -30.04
C LEU A 437 -26.69 5.38 -31.08
N ALA A 438 -26.75 6.70 -31.22
CA ALA A 438 -26.00 7.46 -32.22
C ALA A 438 -25.24 8.62 -31.57
N GLY A 439 -24.05 8.91 -32.11
CA GLY A 439 -23.24 10.03 -31.66
C GLY A 439 -22.02 10.27 -32.54
N THR A 440 -21.46 11.46 -32.44
CA THR A 440 -20.32 11.96 -33.23
C THR A 440 -19.31 12.64 -32.33
N PHE A 441 -18.03 12.43 -32.61
CA PHE A 441 -16.91 12.93 -31.81
C PHE A 441 -16.01 13.86 -32.62
N VAL A 442 -15.52 14.91 -31.98
CA VAL A 442 -14.43 15.77 -32.46
C VAL A 442 -13.13 15.26 -31.84
N SER A 443 -12.05 15.22 -32.62
CA SER A 443 -10.71 14.82 -32.19
C SER A 443 -10.19 15.66 -31.03
N THR A 444 -9.43 15.04 -30.12
CA THR A 444 -8.83 15.67 -28.95
C THR A 444 -7.67 16.61 -29.29
N ASP A 445 -7.50 17.62 -28.44
CA ASP A 445 -6.34 18.52 -28.41
C ASP A 445 -5.14 17.90 -27.66
N ALA A 446 -4.09 18.70 -27.44
CA ALA A 446 -2.88 18.26 -26.73
C ALA A 446 -3.07 18.02 -25.22
N ASN A 447 -4.20 18.42 -24.64
CA ASN A 447 -4.60 18.12 -23.26
C ASN A 447 -5.44 16.84 -23.16
N GLY A 448 -5.76 16.18 -24.29
CA GLY A 448 -6.72 15.08 -24.32
C GLY A 448 -8.18 15.52 -24.19
N ARG A 449 -8.46 16.82 -24.37
CA ARG A 449 -9.81 17.38 -24.37
C ARG A 449 -10.41 17.32 -25.78
N GLY A 450 -11.59 16.75 -25.92
CA GLY A 450 -12.40 16.79 -27.15
C GLY A 450 -13.84 17.24 -26.88
N THR A 451 -14.70 17.13 -27.89
CA THR A 451 -16.15 17.30 -27.73
C THR A 451 -16.91 16.21 -28.47
N ALA A 452 -18.08 15.84 -27.95
CA ALA A 452 -18.96 14.83 -28.52
C ALA A 452 -20.40 15.35 -28.58
N THR A 453 -21.21 14.72 -29.42
CA THR A 453 -22.68 14.82 -29.36
C THR A 453 -23.23 13.41 -29.36
N ILE A 454 -23.99 13.04 -28.34
CA ILE A 454 -24.59 11.70 -28.15
C ILE A 454 -26.08 11.90 -27.97
N GLN A 455 -26.91 11.24 -28.79
CA GLN A 455 -28.38 11.37 -28.84
C GLN A 455 -28.97 12.79 -29.06
N GLY A 456 -28.12 13.82 -29.14
CA GLY A 456 -28.49 15.24 -29.27
C GLY A 456 -27.82 16.12 -28.22
N THR A 457 -27.54 15.56 -27.04
CA THR A 457 -26.81 16.21 -25.95
C THR A 457 -25.33 16.37 -26.32
N SER A 458 -24.76 17.53 -26.04
CA SER A 458 -23.37 17.87 -26.38
C SER A 458 -22.48 17.83 -25.14
N PHE A 459 -21.34 17.16 -25.25
CA PHE A 459 -20.39 16.94 -24.16
C PHE A 459 -19.00 17.49 -24.51
N ALA A 460 -18.29 18.03 -23.52
CA ALA A 460 -16.83 17.97 -23.49
C ALA A 460 -16.42 16.59 -22.99
N TYR A 461 -15.27 16.08 -23.45
CA TYR A 461 -14.72 14.85 -22.90
C TYR A 461 -13.20 14.97 -22.71
N TYR A 462 -12.68 14.28 -21.69
CA TYR A 462 -11.28 14.29 -21.30
C TYR A 462 -10.75 12.86 -21.16
N MET A 463 -9.71 12.51 -21.92
CA MET A 463 -9.03 11.23 -21.76
C MET A 463 -8.16 11.19 -20.51
N ILE A 464 -8.44 10.26 -19.59
CA ILE A 464 -7.50 9.87 -18.52
C ILE A 464 -6.49 8.87 -19.09
N THR A 465 -6.99 7.82 -19.75
CA THR A 465 -6.18 6.82 -20.46
C THR A 465 -6.78 6.55 -21.85
N ALA A 466 -6.19 5.64 -22.62
CA ALA A 466 -6.80 5.13 -23.86
C ALA A 466 -8.15 4.40 -23.64
N GLY A 467 -8.47 4.03 -22.39
CA GLY A 467 -9.64 3.24 -22.00
C GLY A 467 -10.49 3.81 -20.86
N ARG A 468 -10.19 5.00 -20.33
CA ARG A 468 -11.04 5.75 -19.38
C ARG A 468 -11.18 7.19 -19.85
N VAL A 469 -12.41 7.65 -20.02
CA VAL A 469 -12.73 8.98 -20.57
C VAL A 469 -13.86 9.62 -19.75
N LEU A 470 -13.60 10.79 -19.18
CA LEU A 470 -14.62 11.58 -18.48
C LEU A 470 -15.44 12.39 -19.49
N PHE A 471 -16.73 12.58 -19.22
CA PHE A 471 -17.66 13.39 -20.00
C PHE A 471 -18.32 14.45 -19.10
N LEU A 472 -18.56 15.64 -19.66
CA LEU A 472 -19.35 16.71 -19.05
C LEU A 472 -20.27 17.34 -20.10
N GLU A 473 -21.55 17.52 -19.79
CA GLU A 473 -22.52 18.22 -20.63
C GLU A 473 -22.16 19.70 -20.79
N ILE A 474 -22.03 20.17 -22.04
CA ILE A 474 -21.65 21.55 -22.42
C ILE A 474 -22.68 22.23 -23.34
N ASP A 475 -23.92 21.74 -23.36
CA ASP A 475 -25.06 22.52 -23.81
C ASP A 475 -25.99 22.91 -22.64
N ALA A 476 -27.04 23.68 -22.93
CA ALA A 476 -27.88 24.31 -21.93
C ALA A 476 -29.06 23.45 -21.44
N SER A 477 -29.05 22.14 -21.74
CA SER A 477 -30.16 21.22 -21.46
C SER A 477 -30.02 20.48 -20.13
N GLY A 478 -28.89 20.59 -19.42
CA GLY A 478 -28.63 19.80 -18.22
C GLY A 478 -27.25 20.07 -17.61
N THR A 479 -26.82 19.16 -16.75
CA THR A 479 -25.51 19.14 -16.07
C THR A 479 -24.98 17.70 -15.92
N LEU A 480 -25.23 16.82 -16.89
CA LEU A 480 -24.77 15.43 -16.84
C LEU A 480 -23.24 15.34 -16.83
N THR A 481 -22.70 14.43 -16.03
CA THR A 481 -21.26 14.14 -15.95
C THR A 481 -21.04 12.66 -15.64
N GLY A 482 -19.89 12.11 -16.03
CA GLY A 482 -19.53 10.74 -15.66
C GLY A 482 -18.46 10.12 -16.55
N ASP A 483 -18.45 8.79 -16.59
CA ASP A 483 -17.36 7.99 -17.14
C ASP A 483 -17.79 7.17 -18.36
N ALA A 484 -16.85 6.97 -19.29
CA ALA A 484 -16.88 5.87 -20.25
C ALA A 484 -15.65 4.97 -20.05
N LEU A 485 -15.90 3.72 -19.65
CA LEU A 485 -14.92 2.70 -19.34
C LEU A 485 -14.83 1.66 -20.47
N GLN A 486 -13.63 1.42 -20.97
CA GLN A 486 -13.37 0.48 -22.06
C GLN A 486 -13.72 -0.97 -21.64
N GLN A 487 -14.54 -1.63 -22.46
CA GLN A 487 -14.74 -3.07 -22.37
C GLN A 487 -13.59 -3.84 -23.04
N PRO A 488 -13.28 -5.08 -22.61
CA PRO A 488 -12.32 -5.96 -23.28
C PRO A 488 -12.55 -6.10 -24.79
N ASN A 489 -11.47 -6.23 -25.57
CA ASN A 489 -11.56 -6.32 -27.03
C ASN A 489 -12.36 -7.57 -27.49
N ASN A 490 -13.49 -7.34 -28.18
CA ASN A 490 -14.48 -8.36 -28.56
C ASN A 490 -15.04 -9.13 -27.32
N PRO A 491 -15.75 -8.44 -26.41
CA PRO A 491 -16.17 -9.05 -25.16
C PRO A 491 -17.33 -10.02 -25.41
N THR A 492 -17.29 -11.18 -24.74
CA THR A 492 -18.37 -12.17 -24.77
C THR A 492 -18.99 -12.27 -23.39
N PHE A 493 -20.11 -11.56 -23.20
CA PHE A 493 -20.84 -11.54 -21.94
C PHE A 493 -21.98 -12.57 -21.92
N SER A 494 -22.18 -13.18 -20.75
CA SER A 494 -23.28 -14.11 -20.44
C SER A 494 -23.50 -14.18 -18.92
N ALA A 495 -24.45 -14.97 -18.44
CA ALA A 495 -24.67 -15.11 -16.99
C ALA A 495 -23.39 -15.57 -16.24
N SER A 496 -22.57 -16.42 -16.86
CA SER A 496 -21.27 -16.84 -16.29
C SER A 496 -20.22 -15.73 -16.17
N SER A 497 -20.46 -14.54 -16.73
CA SER A 497 -19.68 -13.32 -16.44
C SER A 497 -19.94 -12.77 -15.03
N LEU A 498 -20.93 -13.32 -14.29
CA LEU A 498 -21.23 -13.01 -12.89
C LEU A 498 -21.44 -14.30 -12.09
N SER A 499 -20.33 -14.88 -11.59
CA SER A 499 -20.29 -16.21 -10.97
C SER A 499 -19.51 -16.22 -9.65
N ALA A 500 -19.74 -15.22 -8.79
CA ALA A 500 -19.07 -15.06 -7.50
C ALA A 500 -19.98 -14.36 -6.47
N GLU A 501 -19.49 -14.20 -5.24
CA GLU A 501 -20.05 -13.17 -4.35
C GLU A 501 -19.76 -11.79 -4.95
N CYS A 502 -20.73 -10.90 -4.82
CA CYS A 502 -20.75 -9.56 -5.41
C CYS A 502 -21.17 -8.56 -4.35
N SER A 503 -20.70 -7.32 -4.46
CA SER A 503 -21.28 -6.18 -3.79
C SER A 503 -21.68 -5.10 -4.79
N PHE A 504 -22.61 -4.24 -4.37
CA PHE A 504 -23.03 -3.09 -5.15
C PHE A 504 -23.39 -1.91 -4.24
N LEU A 505 -23.35 -0.71 -4.80
CA LEU A 505 -23.87 0.52 -4.21
C LEU A 505 -24.50 1.36 -5.31
N THR A 506 -25.75 1.80 -5.10
CA THR A 506 -26.40 2.86 -5.86
C THR A 506 -26.62 4.10 -4.98
N ARG A 507 -26.51 5.29 -5.57
CA ARG A 507 -26.82 6.60 -4.94
C ARG A 507 -27.67 7.41 -5.92
N GLY A 508 -28.64 8.17 -5.40
CA GLY A 508 -29.42 9.09 -6.22
C GLY A 508 -30.55 9.74 -5.44
N ARG A 509 -31.71 9.93 -6.08
CA ARG A 509 -32.85 10.69 -5.56
C ARG A 509 -34.18 9.98 -5.75
N SER A 510 -35.01 10.07 -4.73
CA SER A 510 -36.44 9.77 -4.74
C SER A 510 -37.26 11.08 -4.64
N PRO A 511 -38.58 11.06 -4.87
CA PRO A 511 -39.45 12.20 -4.61
C PRO A 511 -39.54 12.61 -3.13
N THR A 512 -38.98 11.80 -2.23
CA THR A 512 -38.90 12.09 -0.79
C THR A 512 -37.51 12.57 -0.32
N GLY A 513 -36.46 12.47 -1.13
CA GLY A 513 -35.11 12.96 -0.80
C GLY A 513 -33.99 12.20 -1.47
N LEU A 514 -32.77 12.27 -0.93
CA LEU A 514 -31.70 11.36 -1.38
C LEU A 514 -32.06 9.90 -1.06
N ALA A 515 -31.63 9.00 -1.93
CA ALA A 515 -31.70 7.57 -1.74
C ALA A 515 -30.32 6.93 -1.93
N ALA A 516 -30.04 5.88 -1.17
CA ALA A 516 -28.93 4.98 -1.42
C ALA A 516 -29.35 3.54 -1.11
N THR A 517 -28.96 2.61 -1.98
CA THR A 517 -29.19 1.16 -1.82
C THR A 517 -27.85 0.45 -1.96
N GLY A 518 -27.52 -0.44 -1.02
CA GLY A 518 -26.23 -1.12 -1.01
C GLY A 518 -26.34 -2.53 -0.46
N GLY A 519 -25.49 -3.44 -0.92
CA GLY A 519 -25.61 -4.83 -0.50
C GLY A 519 -24.57 -5.77 -1.04
N VAL A 520 -24.73 -7.03 -0.63
CA VAL A 520 -23.95 -8.19 -1.08
C VAL A 520 -24.86 -9.34 -1.50
N PHE A 521 -24.45 -10.16 -2.46
CA PHE A 521 -25.13 -11.39 -2.85
C PHE A 521 -24.21 -12.36 -3.59
N LEU A 522 -24.56 -13.66 -3.60
CA LEU A 522 -23.89 -14.69 -4.41
C LEU A 522 -24.65 -14.92 -5.71
N ALA A 523 -24.00 -14.63 -6.84
CA ALA A 523 -24.47 -14.95 -8.19
C ALA A 523 -23.94 -16.33 -8.65
N ASP A 524 -24.83 -17.15 -9.22
CA ASP A 524 -24.57 -18.57 -9.52
C ASP A 524 -23.92 -18.86 -10.89
N GLY A 525 -23.63 -17.83 -11.70
CA GLY A 525 -23.20 -17.99 -13.09
C GLY A 525 -24.29 -18.47 -14.09
N THR A 526 -25.56 -18.62 -13.69
CA THR A 526 -26.68 -19.01 -14.58
C THR A 526 -27.87 -18.04 -14.59
N SER A 527 -28.45 -17.69 -13.43
CA SER A 527 -29.71 -16.92 -13.31
C SER A 527 -30.17 -16.60 -11.88
N VAL A 528 -29.50 -17.09 -10.84
CA VAL A 528 -29.95 -17.03 -9.44
C VAL A 528 -29.04 -16.16 -8.57
N LEU A 529 -29.65 -15.28 -7.77
CA LEU A 529 -29.00 -14.52 -6.71
C LEU A 529 -29.41 -15.07 -5.34
N SER A 530 -28.43 -15.41 -4.51
CA SER A 530 -28.60 -16.11 -3.24
C SER A 530 -27.77 -15.48 -2.12
N ASN A 531 -28.03 -15.87 -0.86
CA ASN A 531 -27.32 -15.38 0.34
C ASN A 531 -27.24 -13.85 0.46
N GLY A 532 -28.20 -13.13 -0.14
CA GLY A 532 -28.14 -11.68 -0.26
C GLY A 532 -28.44 -10.96 1.04
N VAL A 533 -27.79 -9.82 1.25
CA VAL A 533 -28.11 -8.86 2.30
C VAL A 533 -28.05 -7.46 1.72
N VAL A 534 -29.12 -6.69 1.91
CA VAL A 534 -29.27 -5.31 1.44
C VAL A 534 -29.53 -4.38 2.62
N ASP A 535 -29.03 -3.15 2.51
CA ASP A 535 -29.46 -1.99 3.27
C ASP A 535 -29.94 -0.92 2.28
N GLN A 536 -30.93 -0.14 2.70
CA GLN A 536 -31.41 1.02 1.94
C GLN A 536 -31.66 2.18 2.91
N ASN A 537 -31.29 3.39 2.51
CA ASN A 537 -31.67 4.60 3.22
C ASN A 537 -32.30 5.59 2.23
N ASN A 538 -33.62 5.69 2.28
CA ASN A 538 -34.40 6.62 1.46
C ASN A 538 -34.93 7.74 2.35
N ALA A 539 -34.35 8.94 2.22
CA ALA A 539 -34.68 10.13 3.01
C ALA A 539 -34.73 9.91 4.54
N GLY A 540 -33.81 9.12 5.10
CA GLY A 540 -33.77 8.78 6.53
C GLY A 540 -34.67 7.58 6.91
N THR A 541 -35.41 7.01 5.96
CA THR A 541 -36.11 5.73 6.13
C THR A 541 -35.11 4.59 5.91
N VAL A 542 -34.52 4.13 7.01
CA VAL A 542 -33.48 3.08 6.99
C VAL A 542 -34.11 1.69 7.04
N GLN A 543 -33.74 0.85 6.08
CA GLN A 543 -33.81 -0.60 6.15
C GLN A 543 -32.37 -1.13 6.24
N SER A 544 -32.07 -2.01 7.19
CA SER A 544 -30.69 -2.49 7.40
C SER A 544 -30.60 -3.99 7.67
N ASN A 545 -29.54 -4.60 7.15
CA ASN A 545 -29.26 -6.04 7.22
C ASN A 545 -30.47 -6.90 6.79
N VAL A 546 -31.13 -6.50 5.69
CA VAL A 546 -32.33 -7.18 5.18
C VAL A 546 -31.92 -8.33 4.27
N ALA A 547 -32.37 -9.54 4.59
CA ALA A 547 -32.11 -10.72 3.77
C ALA A 547 -32.79 -10.60 2.39
N ALA A 548 -32.04 -10.91 1.33
CA ALA A 548 -32.43 -10.77 -0.05
C ALA A 548 -32.11 -12.03 -0.88
N SER A 549 -32.94 -12.31 -1.89
CA SER A 549 -32.67 -13.33 -2.90
C SER A 549 -33.45 -13.02 -4.17
N GLY A 550 -33.07 -13.57 -5.32
CA GLY A 550 -33.78 -13.30 -6.56
C GLY A 550 -33.07 -13.86 -7.78
N ASN A 551 -33.17 -13.12 -8.88
CA ASN A 551 -32.79 -13.59 -10.21
C ASN A 551 -32.06 -12.51 -11.00
N TYR A 552 -31.27 -12.93 -11.98
CA TYR A 552 -30.63 -12.03 -12.95
C TYR A 552 -30.58 -12.65 -14.35
N SER A 553 -30.26 -11.81 -15.33
CA SER A 553 -30.13 -12.15 -16.73
C SER A 553 -29.06 -11.28 -17.40
N VAL A 554 -28.43 -11.78 -18.46
CA VAL A 554 -27.38 -11.11 -19.22
C VAL A 554 -27.62 -11.32 -20.72
N ASP A 555 -27.71 -10.23 -21.45
CA ASP A 555 -27.77 -10.18 -22.91
C ASP A 555 -26.36 -10.25 -23.53
N ALA A 556 -26.28 -10.76 -24.76
CA ALA A 556 -24.99 -10.97 -25.45
C ALA A 556 -24.21 -9.68 -25.79
N ASN A 557 -24.77 -8.49 -25.55
CA ASN A 557 -24.09 -7.20 -25.65
C ASN A 557 -23.56 -6.66 -24.30
N GLY A 558 -23.67 -7.42 -23.21
CA GLY A 558 -23.19 -7.03 -21.89
C GLY A 558 -24.15 -6.22 -21.05
N ARG A 559 -25.35 -5.91 -21.58
CA ARG A 559 -26.47 -5.46 -20.75
C ARG A 559 -26.96 -6.63 -19.91
N GLY A 560 -27.48 -6.35 -18.71
CA GLY A 560 -28.22 -7.29 -17.91
C GLY A 560 -29.31 -6.61 -17.09
N ALA A 561 -30.06 -7.43 -16.36
CA ALA A 561 -31.02 -6.97 -15.35
C ALA A 561 -31.05 -7.96 -14.20
N PHE A 562 -31.22 -7.46 -12.96
CA PHE A 562 -31.38 -8.29 -11.77
C PHE A 562 -32.47 -7.78 -10.84
N SER A 563 -32.94 -8.65 -9.96
CA SER A 563 -33.89 -8.31 -8.91
C SER A 563 -33.55 -8.97 -7.58
N LEU A 564 -33.84 -8.24 -6.50
CA LEU A 564 -33.61 -8.67 -5.12
C LEU A 564 -34.93 -8.56 -4.34
N THR A 565 -35.55 -9.71 -4.10
CA THR A 565 -36.75 -9.82 -3.28
C THR A 565 -36.37 -9.81 -1.80
N THR A 566 -36.90 -8.83 -1.08
CA THR A 566 -36.76 -8.64 0.38
C THR A 566 -38.10 -8.88 1.08
N ASN A 567 -38.16 -8.67 2.39
CA ASN A 567 -39.42 -8.64 3.15
C ASN A 567 -40.20 -7.31 3.02
N ALA A 568 -39.59 -6.26 2.44
CA ALA A 568 -40.21 -4.96 2.25
C ALA A 568 -40.72 -4.73 0.81
N GLY A 569 -40.11 -5.39 -0.17
CA GLY A 569 -40.43 -5.27 -1.60
C GLY A 569 -39.45 -6.04 -2.49
N ALA A 570 -39.66 -5.98 -3.80
CA ALA A 570 -38.68 -6.45 -4.78
C ALA A 570 -37.96 -5.25 -5.37
N LEU A 571 -36.64 -5.17 -5.14
CA LEU A 571 -35.78 -4.19 -5.78
C LEU A 571 -35.41 -4.69 -7.19
N THR A 572 -35.27 -3.81 -8.17
CA THR A 572 -34.94 -4.17 -9.56
C THR A 572 -33.96 -3.19 -10.19
N PHE A 573 -33.01 -3.73 -10.95
CA PHE A 573 -31.90 -2.96 -11.51
C PHE A 573 -31.61 -3.40 -12.93
N VAL A 574 -31.11 -2.48 -13.75
CA VAL A 574 -30.44 -2.77 -15.03
C VAL A 574 -28.95 -2.53 -14.88
N PHE A 575 -28.13 -3.21 -15.68
CA PHE A 575 -26.68 -3.05 -15.60
C PHE A 575 -25.98 -3.23 -16.95
N TYR A 576 -24.78 -2.67 -17.07
CA TYR A 576 -23.89 -2.84 -18.22
C TYR A 576 -22.50 -3.25 -17.75
N PHE A 577 -22.01 -4.41 -18.20
CA PHE A 577 -20.64 -4.84 -17.87
C PHE A 577 -19.59 -3.90 -18.46
N VAL A 578 -18.64 -3.51 -17.62
CA VAL A 578 -17.33 -3.02 -18.06
C VAL A 578 -16.49 -4.24 -18.45
N GLN A 579 -16.39 -5.22 -17.54
CA GLN A 579 -15.67 -6.48 -17.73
C GLN A 579 -16.33 -7.60 -16.91
N ALA A 580 -15.89 -8.84 -17.06
CA ALA A 580 -16.40 -9.93 -16.22
C ALA A 580 -16.16 -9.61 -14.74
N GLY A 581 -17.23 -9.64 -13.94
CA GLY A 581 -17.19 -9.25 -12.53
C GLY A 581 -17.21 -7.74 -12.21
N GLN A 582 -17.41 -6.85 -13.18
CA GLN A 582 -17.58 -5.40 -12.94
C GLN A 582 -18.63 -4.80 -13.88
N ALA A 583 -19.65 -4.16 -13.32
CA ALA A 583 -20.75 -3.54 -14.08
C ALA A 583 -21.20 -2.21 -13.48
N LEU A 584 -21.61 -1.30 -14.37
CA LEU A 584 -22.35 -0.07 -14.05
C LEU A 584 -23.82 -0.45 -13.84
N VAL A 585 -24.49 0.11 -12.84
CA VAL A 585 -25.82 -0.33 -12.37
C VAL A 585 -26.74 0.87 -12.15
N GLN A 586 -27.99 0.76 -12.60
CA GLN A 586 -29.03 1.76 -12.41
C GLN A 586 -30.24 1.11 -11.71
N GLU A 587 -30.77 1.80 -10.70
CA GLU A 587 -31.98 1.40 -9.97
C GLU A 587 -33.23 1.68 -10.84
N THR A 588 -34.10 0.68 -10.95
CA THR A 588 -35.29 0.71 -11.84
C THR A 588 -36.58 0.28 -11.14
N ASP A 589 -36.56 0.01 -9.84
CA ASP A 589 -37.79 -0.10 -9.04
C ASP A 589 -38.11 1.20 -8.29
N SER A 590 -39.38 1.31 -7.91
CA SER A 590 -39.94 2.52 -7.31
C SER A 590 -39.74 3.77 -8.19
N SER A 591 -39.87 4.96 -7.62
CA SER A 591 -39.60 6.23 -8.31
C SER A 591 -38.21 6.77 -7.95
N ILE A 592 -37.25 5.89 -7.66
CA ILE A 592 -35.86 6.25 -7.40
C ILE A 592 -35.15 6.37 -8.75
N GLU A 593 -34.47 7.49 -8.95
CA GLU A 593 -33.33 7.61 -9.86
C GLU A 593 -32.08 7.37 -9.02
N ALA A 594 -31.24 6.42 -9.40
CA ALA A 594 -29.97 6.14 -8.73
C ALA A 594 -29.08 5.25 -9.60
N ASP A 595 -27.77 5.48 -9.53
CA ASP A 595 -26.74 4.75 -10.25
C ASP A 595 -25.50 4.49 -9.38
N GLY A 596 -24.52 3.77 -9.94
CA GLY A 596 -23.31 3.34 -9.27
C GLY A 596 -22.77 2.03 -9.83
N MET A 597 -22.04 1.28 -9.01
CA MET A 597 -21.24 0.13 -9.47
C MET A 597 -21.54 -1.15 -8.70
N LEU A 598 -21.46 -2.26 -9.43
CA LEU A 598 -21.43 -3.63 -8.92
C LEU A 598 -20.07 -4.27 -9.26
N VAL A 599 -19.46 -4.93 -8.30
CA VAL A 599 -18.23 -5.71 -8.49
C VAL A 599 -18.27 -7.07 -7.78
N THR A 600 -17.52 -8.03 -8.30
CA THR A 600 -17.30 -9.34 -7.66
C THR A 600 -16.24 -9.25 -6.57
N GLN A 601 -16.59 -9.74 -5.39
CA GLN A 601 -15.72 -9.86 -4.23
C GLN A 601 -14.59 -10.87 -4.46
N GLN A 602 -13.46 -10.66 -3.78
CA GLN A 602 -12.35 -11.60 -3.81
C GLN A 602 -12.70 -12.89 -3.05
N GLY A 603 -12.97 -13.97 -3.78
CA GLY A 603 -13.24 -15.29 -3.24
C GLY A 603 -13.12 -16.39 -4.29
N VAL A 604 -13.05 -17.65 -3.86
CA VAL A 604 -13.15 -18.79 -4.80
C VAL A 604 -14.64 -19.00 -5.12
N PRO A 605 -15.05 -19.07 -6.40
CA PRO A 605 -16.44 -19.32 -6.79
C PRO A 605 -17.05 -20.52 -6.06
N GLY A 606 -18.13 -20.26 -5.31
CA GLY A 606 -18.88 -21.28 -4.58
C GLY A 606 -18.39 -21.64 -3.17
N THR A 607 -17.31 -21.05 -2.65
CA THR A 607 -16.89 -21.24 -1.23
C THR A 607 -17.25 -20.07 -0.31
N GLY A 608 -17.68 -18.95 -0.87
CA GLY A 608 -17.72 -17.66 -0.19
C GLY A 608 -16.34 -17.01 -0.10
N SER A 609 -16.32 -15.70 0.14
CA SER A 609 -15.11 -14.86 0.18
C SER A 609 -14.32 -15.03 1.49
N GLY A 610 -15.01 -15.30 2.60
CA GLY A 610 -14.38 -15.66 3.87
C GLY A 610 -13.73 -14.48 4.60
N PHE A 611 -14.15 -13.24 4.30
CA PHE A 611 -13.62 -12.03 4.92
C PHE A 611 -13.74 -12.03 6.45
N THR A 612 -12.87 -11.26 7.10
CA THR A 612 -12.89 -11.04 8.55
C THR A 612 -12.59 -9.58 8.85
N THR A 613 -12.76 -9.13 10.10
CA THR A 613 -12.32 -7.78 10.50
C THR A 613 -10.80 -7.57 10.35
N GLN A 614 -10.00 -8.64 10.21
CA GLN A 614 -8.56 -8.53 9.86
C GLN A 614 -8.32 -8.27 8.36
N SER A 615 -9.34 -8.37 7.51
CA SER A 615 -9.26 -8.12 6.06
C SER A 615 -9.28 -6.64 5.68
N LEU A 616 -9.33 -5.74 6.65
CA LEU A 616 -9.28 -4.28 6.48
C LEU A 616 -8.41 -3.66 7.58
N ILE A 617 -7.11 -3.57 7.35
CA ILE A 617 -6.15 -2.95 8.29
C ILE A 617 -5.18 -2.09 7.49
N GLY A 618 -5.13 -0.80 7.80
CA GLY A 618 -4.30 0.16 7.07
C GLY A 618 -4.85 1.58 7.14
N PRO A 619 -4.16 2.56 6.53
CA PRO A 619 -4.75 3.84 6.19
C PRO A 619 -5.72 3.66 5.00
N PHE A 620 -6.78 4.45 4.97
CA PHE A 620 -7.78 4.49 3.91
C PHE A 620 -8.12 5.94 3.62
N ALA A 621 -8.11 6.30 2.33
CA ALA A 621 -8.80 7.47 1.85
C ALA A 621 -10.31 7.25 1.99
N GLN A 622 -11.02 8.31 2.35
CA GLN A 622 -12.46 8.30 2.57
C GLN A 622 -13.07 9.41 1.73
N GLN A 623 -14.09 9.08 0.93
CA GLN A 623 -14.94 10.07 0.28
C GLN A 623 -16.40 9.62 0.33
N TRP A 624 -17.23 10.40 1.02
CA TRP A 624 -18.67 10.20 1.13
C TRP A 624 -19.40 11.49 0.83
N THR A 625 -20.60 11.32 0.29
CA THR A 625 -21.48 12.41 -0.12
C THR A 625 -22.93 12.05 0.21
N GLY A 626 -23.74 13.05 0.51
CA GLY A 626 -25.11 12.83 0.96
C GLY A 626 -25.79 14.10 1.43
N ALA A 627 -26.71 13.98 2.39
CA ALA A 627 -27.48 15.11 2.91
C ALA A 627 -28.07 14.83 4.30
N ALA A 628 -28.39 15.89 5.03
CA ALA A 628 -29.28 15.80 6.19
C ALA A 628 -30.71 15.46 5.74
N ALA A 629 -31.29 14.38 6.27
CA ALA A 629 -32.55 13.79 5.80
C ALA A 629 -33.75 14.74 5.93
N ALA A 630 -33.68 15.72 6.82
CA ALA A 630 -34.75 16.69 7.07
C ALA A 630 -34.60 18.04 6.35
N SER A 631 -33.52 18.30 5.61
CA SER A 631 -33.29 19.60 4.96
C SER A 631 -32.80 19.55 3.51
N PHE A 632 -32.45 18.38 2.97
CA PHE A 632 -31.88 18.21 1.61
C PHE A 632 -30.57 18.96 1.34
N ASN A 633 -29.98 19.59 2.35
CA ASN A 633 -28.69 20.25 2.21
C ASN A 633 -27.62 19.19 1.98
N GLU A 634 -26.90 19.33 0.88
CA GLU A 634 -25.79 18.45 0.52
C GLU A 634 -24.67 18.52 1.57
N ALA A 635 -24.01 17.38 1.77
CA ALA A 635 -22.93 17.21 2.71
C ALA A 635 -21.90 16.24 2.13
N ASP A 636 -20.73 16.78 1.80
CA ASP A 636 -19.58 16.05 1.25
C ASP A 636 -18.47 16.02 2.30
N THR A 637 -17.73 14.93 2.37
CA THR A 637 -16.66 14.73 3.34
C THR A 637 -15.57 13.89 2.73
N THR A 638 -14.35 14.41 2.75
CA THR A 638 -13.14 13.74 2.28
C THR A 638 -12.08 13.71 3.39
N GLY A 639 -11.18 12.72 3.36
CA GLY A 639 -10.06 12.68 4.29
C GLY A 639 -9.47 11.29 4.50
N GLN A 640 -8.82 11.09 5.65
CA GLN A 640 -8.14 9.84 6.00
C GLN A 640 -8.79 9.19 7.22
N ILE A 641 -8.97 7.87 7.16
CA ILE A 641 -9.14 7.01 8.35
C ILE A 641 -8.03 5.96 8.41
N VAL A 642 -7.77 5.42 9.59
CA VAL A 642 -6.89 4.28 9.82
C VAL A 642 -7.70 3.19 10.50
N LEU A 643 -7.83 2.04 9.85
CA LEU A 643 -8.50 0.86 10.37
C LEU A 643 -7.48 -0.01 11.11
N THR A 644 -7.72 -0.26 12.41
CA THR A 644 -6.85 -1.08 13.26
C THR A 644 -7.57 -2.38 13.63
N GLY A 645 -6.96 -3.52 13.32
CA GLY A 645 -7.53 -4.85 13.56
C GLY A 645 -7.86 -5.14 15.04
N PRO A 646 -8.85 -6.01 15.32
CA PRO A 646 -9.17 -6.40 16.69
C PRO A 646 -8.00 -7.14 17.37
N THR A 647 -7.90 -7.00 18.69
CA THR A 647 -6.96 -7.78 19.51
C THR A 647 -7.72 -8.80 20.38
N ALA A 648 -7.00 -9.67 21.09
CA ALA A 648 -7.60 -10.63 22.01
C ALA A 648 -8.43 -10.00 23.15
N THR A 649 -8.32 -8.68 23.37
CA THR A 649 -9.01 -7.95 24.46
C THR A 649 -9.70 -6.65 24.03
N ALA A 650 -9.60 -6.25 22.75
CA ALA A 650 -10.22 -5.02 22.24
C ALA A 650 -10.84 -5.22 20.85
N ALA A 651 -11.98 -4.56 20.62
CA ALA A 651 -12.62 -4.49 19.31
C ALA A 651 -11.75 -3.73 18.30
N ALA A 652 -12.04 -3.91 17.02
CA ALA A 652 -11.37 -3.19 15.93
C ALA A 652 -11.75 -1.70 15.97
N THR A 653 -10.76 -0.82 15.84
CA THR A 653 -10.92 0.63 16.03
C THR A 653 -10.64 1.40 14.75
N VAL A 654 -11.22 2.59 14.69
CA VAL A 654 -10.99 3.59 13.64
C VAL A 654 -10.52 4.88 14.30
N ALA A 655 -9.53 5.52 13.71
CA ALA A 655 -9.12 6.89 14.02
C ALA A 655 -8.80 7.62 12.72
N GLY A 656 -9.01 8.93 12.64
CA GLY A 656 -8.81 9.66 11.39
C GLY A 656 -8.99 11.16 11.52
N THR A 657 -8.88 11.86 10.40
CA THR A 657 -9.22 13.29 10.28
C THR A 657 -9.88 13.54 8.94
N TRP A 658 -11.00 14.26 8.96
CA TRP A 658 -11.78 14.60 7.76
C TRP A 658 -11.91 16.10 7.59
N ASP A 659 -12.14 16.51 6.35
CA ASP A 659 -12.55 17.84 5.97
C ASP A 659 -13.96 17.73 5.37
N THR A 660 -14.93 18.36 6.04
CA THR A 660 -16.35 18.28 5.68
C THR A 660 -16.83 19.64 5.15
N ASN A 661 -17.59 19.61 4.07
CA ASN A 661 -18.51 20.69 3.71
C ASN A 661 -19.93 20.17 3.90
N ASN A 662 -20.63 20.66 4.92
CA ASN A 662 -21.99 20.23 5.25
C ASN A 662 -22.91 21.45 5.21
N ALA A 663 -23.81 21.50 4.22
CA ALA A 663 -24.73 22.62 4.05
C ALA A 663 -24.02 23.98 3.97
N LEU A 664 -22.94 24.07 3.19
CA LEU A 664 -22.06 25.25 3.06
C LEU A 664 -21.34 25.64 4.38
N THR A 665 -21.36 24.76 5.38
CA THR A 665 -20.65 24.91 6.66
C THR A 665 -19.40 24.04 6.65
N LEU A 666 -18.26 24.71 6.47
CA LEU A 666 -16.94 24.07 6.44
C LEU A 666 -16.51 23.62 7.84
N VAL A 667 -16.01 22.38 7.93
CA VAL A 667 -15.41 21.80 9.14
C VAL A 667 -14.10 21.08 8.76
N PRO A 668 -13.02 21.84 8.48
CA PRO A 668 -11.71 21.26 8.20
C PRO A 668 -11.06 20.68 9.47
N GLY A 669 -10.19 19.69 9.30
CA GLY A 669 -9.39 19.09 10.38
C GLY A 669 -10.22 18.41 11.48
N ASN A 670 -11.40 17.88 11.14
CA ASN A 670 -12.31 17.26 12.08
C ASN A 670 -11.79 15.87 12.48
N ALA A 671 -11.20 15.77 13.68
CA ALA A 671 -10.73 14.50 14.21
C ALA A 671 -11.90 13.54 14.47
N VAL A 672 -11.73 12.27 14.07
CA VAL A 672 -12.75 11.23 14.18
C VAL A 672 -12.21 9.96 14.85
N THR A 673 -13.08 9.26 15.58
CA THR A 673 -12.77 7.97 16.22
C THR A 673 -13.95 7.02 16.15
N GLY A 674 -13.73 5.71 16.15
CA GLY A 674 -14.82 4.74 15.96
C GLY A 674 -14.43 3.29 16.10
N THR A 675 -15.33 2.41 15.68
CA THR A 675 -15.14 0.96 15.59
C THR A 675 -15.71 0.41 14.29
N TYR A 676 -15.24 -0.76 13.86
CA TYR A 676 -15.76 -1.45 12.68
C TYR A 676 -15.82 -2.96 12.89
N SER A 677 -16.56 -3.64 12.01
CA SER A 677 -16.60 -5.11 11.92
C SER A 677 -16.81 -5.55 10.48
N MET A 678 -16.38 -6.77 10.14
CA MET A 678 -16.59 -7.36 8.80
C MET A 678 -16.95 -8.85 8.93
N ALA A 679 -18.00 -9.27 8.22
CA ALA A 679 -18.47 -10.65 8.18
C ALA A 679 -17.98 -11.40 6.91
N GLY A 680 -18.11 -12.73 6.93
CA GLY A 680 -17.56 -13.62 5.87
C GLY A 680 -18.11 -13.42 4.46
N ASN A 681 -19.28 -12.80 4.32
CA ASN A 681 -19.91 -12.42 3.04
C ASN A 681 -19.57 -10.97 2.62
N GLY A 682 -18.56 -10.37 3.25
CA GLY A 682 -18.08 -9.02 2.91
C GLY A 682 -19.02 -7.88 3.28
N ARG A 683 -20.12 -8.13 4.03
CA ARG A 683 -20.89 -7.07 4.68
C ARG A 683 -20.31 -6.78 6.07
N GLY A 684 -20.10 -5.51 6.37
CA GLY A 684 -19.58 -5.04 7.64
C GLY A 684 -20.39 -3.88 8.23
N THR A 685 -19.88 -3.34 9.33
CA THR A 685 -20.44 -2.17 10.02
C THR A 685 -19.32 -1.19 10.32
N LEU A 686 -19.57 0.11 10.16
CA LEU A 686 -18.67 1.18 10.57
C LEU A 686 -19.45 2.17 11.45
N VAL A 687 -18.94 2.43 12.66
CA VAL A 687 -19.52 3.42 13.58
C VAL A 687 -18.43 4.41 13.95
N ILE A 688 -18.57 5.65 13.51
CA ILE A 688 -17.61 6.73 13.77
C ILE A 688 -18.30 7.84 14.56
N THR A 689 -17.55 8.51 15.43
CA THR A 689 -17.93 9.69 16.20
C THR A 689 -16.96 10.83 15.94
N ASP A 690 -17.47 12.01 15.60
CA ASP A 690 -16.67 13.21 15.39
C ASP A 690 -16.31 13.95 16.70
N ALA A 691 -15.42 14.93 16.61
CA ALA A 691 -14.98 15.76 17.74
C ALA A 691 -16.11 16.57 18.44
N LYS A 692 -17.32 16.62 17.87
CA LYS A 692 -18.51 17.25 18.47
C LYS A 692 -19.44 16.23 19.12
N GLY A 693 -19.14 14.93 19.01
CA GLY A 693 -19.93 13.83 19.55
C GLY A 693 -21.06 13.34 18.64
N ASN A 694 -21.09 13.74 17.37
CA ASN A 694 -22.06 13.18 16.43
C ASN A 694 -21.60 11.78 16.03
N ALA A 695 -22.42 10.76 16.29
CA ALA A 695 -22.22 9.42 15.75
C ALA A 695 -22.67 9.36 14.27
N TYR A 696 -22.01 8.52 13.49
CA TYR A 696 -22.28 8.19 12.09
C TYR A 696 -22.32 6.66 12.00
N ASN A 697 -23.49 6.08 11.75
CA ASN A 697 -23.67 4.63 11.63
C ASN A 697 -23.75 4.25 10.15
N MET A 698 -22.93 3.29 9.72
CA MET A 698 -22.82 2.88 8.33
C MET A 698 -22.70 1.36 8.19
N SER A 699 -23.16 0.86 7.06
CA SER A 699 -22.83 -0.48 6.54
C SER A 699 -21.60 -0.37 5.62
N LEU A 700 -20.78 -1.42 5.64
CA LEU A 700 -19.65 -1.60 4.73
C LEU A 700 -19.93 -2.76 3.77
N TYR A 701 -19.47 -2.66 2.52
CA TYR A 701 -19.45 -3.77 1.58
C TYR A 701 -18.07 -3.89 0.93
N MET A 702 -17.35 -4.98 1.21
CA MET A 702 -16.13 -5.33 0.49
C MET A 702 -16.44 -5.36 -1.01
N SER A 703 -15.63 -4.70 -1.83
CA SER A 703 -15.86 -4.63 -3.28
C SER A 703 -14.81 -5.44 -4.04
N SER A 704 -13.52 -5.11 -3.89
CA SER A 704 -12.40 -5.89 -4.45
C SER A 704 -11.09 -5.60 -3.73
N LEU A 705 -10.15 -6.54 -3.77
CA LEU A 705 -8.72 -6.23 -3.65
C LEU A 705 -8.19 -5.95 -5.05
N THR A 706 -8.04 -4.67 -5.39
CA THR A 706 -7.40 -4.25 -6.64
C THR A 706 -5.87 -4.35 -6.50
N PRO A 707 -5.10 -4.33 -7.61
CA PRO A 707 -3.64 -4.16 -7.54
C PRO A 707 -3.20 -2.84 -6.89
N THR A 708 -4.14 -1.91 -6.70
CA THR A 708 -4.02 -0.58 -6.10
C THR A 708 -4.76 -0.48 -4.75
N GLY A 709 -5.01 -1.61 -4.08
CA GLY A 709 -5.59 -1.66 -2.72
C GLY A 709 -7.06 -2.11 -2.63
N SER A 710 -7.54 -2.23 -1.38
CA SER A 710 -8.90 -2.60 -1.02
C SER A 710 -9.89 -1.46 -1.26
N VAL A 711 -10.93 -1.69 -2.08
CA VAL A 711 -12.06 -0.75 -2.22
C VAL A 711 -13.27 -1.29 -1.43
N VAL A 712 -13.88 -0.44 -0.60
CA VAL A 712 -15.03 -0.78 0.25
C VAL A 712 -16.14 0.26 0.06
N PHE A 713 -17.31 -0.17 -0.40
CA PHE A 713 -18.48 0.69 -0.49
C PHE A 713 -19.07 0.97 0.91
N VAL A 714 -19.59 2.18 1.10
CA VAL A 714 -20.13 2.65 2.38
C VAL A 714 -21.54 3.22 2.18
N LEU A 715 -22.47 2.81 3.04
CA LEU A 715 -23.85 3.32 3.06
C LEU A 715 -24.23 3.73 4.49
N GLY A 716 -24.65 4.98 4.68
CA GLY A 716 -25.09 5.53 5.97
C GLY A 716 -26.46 4.97 6.38
N THR A 717 -26.52 4.28 7.51
CA THR A 717 -27.73 3.68 8.09
C THR A 717 -28.29 4.53 9.24
N ASP A 718 -28.08 5.85 9.21
CA ASP A 718 -28.66 6.81 10.15
C ASP A 718 -30.04 7.29 9.66
N THR A 719 -30.97 7.53 10.59
CA THR A 719 -32.28 8.14 10.25
C THR A 719 -32.23 9.66 10.09
N SER A 720 -31.10 10.29 10.45
CA SER A 720 -30.90 11.75 10.40
C SER A 720 -30.23 12.26 9.12
N ARG A 721 -29.59 11.36 8.36
CA ARG A 721 -28.80 11.65 7.15
C ARG A 721 -28.90 10.49 6.18
N VAL A 722 -28.80 10.79 4.89
CA VAL A 722 -28.45 9.79 3.87
C VAL A 722 -27.00 10.08 3.48
N LEU A 723 -26.15 9.05 3.46
CA LEU A 723 -24.73 9.14 3.07
C LEU A 723 -24.38 7.91 2.23
N ALA A 724 -23.58 8.09 1.19
CA ALA A 724 -23.03 7.01 0.37
C ALA A 724 -21.65 7.39 -0.17
N GLY A 725 -20.84 6.40 -0.54
CA GLY A 725 -19.52 6.60 -1.15
C GLY A 725 -18.61 5.41 -0.89
N GLN A 726 -17.30 5.67 -0.79
CA GLN A 726 -16.30 4.63 -0.59
C GLN A 726 -15.28 4.97 0.49
N VAL A 727 -14.62 3.93 0.99
CA VAL A 727 -13.28 4.03 1.56
C VAL A 727 -12.35 3.12 0.74
N THR A 728 -11.23 3.67 0.30
CA THR A 728 -10.24 2.99 -0.53
C THR A 728 -8.91 2.99 0.22
N GLU A 729 -8.26 1.83 0.27
CA GLU A 729 -6.97 1.64 0.94
C GLU A 729 -5.94 2.64 0.40
N GLN A 730 -5.25 3.31 1.31
CA GLN A 730 -4.15 4.20 0.95
C GLN A 730 -2.86 3.40 0.80
N PHE A 731 -2.19 3.61 -0.33
CA PHE A 731 -0.87 3.10 -0.70
C PHE A 731 -0.77 1.61 -1.10
#